data_AF-A0A5A7XB66-F1
#
_entry.id   AF-A0A5A7XB66-F1
#
_cell.length_a   1.000
_cell.length_b   1.000
_cell.length_c   1.000
_cell.angle_alpha   90.00
_cell.angle_beta   90.00
_cell.angle_gamma   90.00
#
_symmetry.space_group_name_H-M   'P 1'
#
loop_
_entity.id
_entity.type
_entity.pdbx_description
1 polymer ?
#
loop_
_entity_poly.entity_id
_entity_poly.type
_entity_poly.pdbx_seq_one_letter_code
_entity_poly.pdbx_strand_id
1 'polypeptide(L)'
;MDHQGTGANAHAAVLLDSGEPADLAVLDELRADQRVAFLDRHEDQESALRKLRPAPDDTVLAEGIRWAHYPWRRAVVAVLGPRGFRALRLDRNRNMITAAEQERLGTLRIGVAGLSVGHVIAHTLAAQGLCGELRLADFDELELSNLNRVPATVFDLGVNKATVTARRIAELDPYLPVRVIEAGLTYDTVDEFLDGLDVVVEECDSLEMKAVVRQGAKARGIPVLMATSDRGLVDVERFDLDPQRPILHGLLGELDLALLPGMSNRDKIPHMLRHLDAERLSPRTAASLVEVDHSLSTWPQLAGDVTLGATALAEAVRRIGLGEPLGSGRTRIDVGWSLDNLGEPEMAREDTPSAAESQAEQVSSEFPDVVAAAAIRAPSGGNVQPWYVEFDEDAVTIRVAPEFTSAMDVESRGSAVAIGAALFNARVAAAAHGRLGPASVSDDGAGLAATLRFGDDADSELAALYRPMLERETNRHHGEPTAVGAETAAALHRAAEENGARLSIVTDRADIDAAAATLAAADRTRYLTARLHAEMFSELRWPGDPDPDAGIDVRSLELDPGDYAVMGILRRPEVMAHLAAWNAGSALGDDTRDRVRASSALAVVSVTGHELADFVRGGSAMEAVWITAQQCGWAVQPVSPVFLFARTPEEFKELSSTFSDELATLQSQFRALVGTEPDASQILVLRLANGGPASVKSRRDPNRLRLRKN
;
A
#
# COMPACT_ATOMS: atom_id res chain seq x y z
N MET A 1 36.08 -3.63 46.11
CA MET A 1 36.45 -4.97 45.62
C MET A 1 35.31 -5.40 44.73
N ASP A 2 35.59 -5.52 43.44
CA ASP A 2 34.68 -6.02 42.42
C ASP A 2 34.18 -7.42 42.78
N HIS A 3 32.89 -7.55 43.05
CA HIS A 3 32.22 -8.84 42.90
C HIS A 3 31.84 -9.02 41.43
N GLN A 4 32.81 -9.49 40.66
CA GLN A 4 32.56 -10.24 39.43
C GLN A 4 31.73 -11.49 39.81
N GLY A 5 30.41 -11.45 39.56
CA GLY A 5 29.56 -12.63 39.75
C GLY A 5 28.07 -12.39 40.01
N THR A 6 27.37 -11.51 39.27
CA THR A 6 25.87 -11.42 39.34
C THR A 6 25.18 -11.04 38.02
N GLY A 7 25.84 -11.16 36.86
CA GLY A 7 25.21 -10.87 35.56
C GLY A 7 24.20 -11.93 35.07
N ALA A 8 24.12 -13.10 35.71
CA ALA A 8 23.46 -14.27 35.14
C ALA A 8 21.92 -14.30 35.25
N ASN A 9 21.27 -13.39 36.00
CA ASN A 9 19.80 -13.42 36.21
C ASN A 9 19.20 -12.02 36.39
N ALA A 10 19.51 -11.06 35.52
CA ALA A 10 18.95 -9.71 35.60
C ALA A 10 17.45 -9.61 35.20
N HIS A 11 16.82 -10.73 34.84
CA HIS A 11 15.46 -10.80 34.28
C HIS A 11 14.57 -11.88 34.90
N ALA A 12 15.02 -12.59 35.95
CA ALA A 12 14.26 -13.62 36.64
C ALA A 12 14.24 -13.39 38.16
N ALA A 13 13.19 -13.84 38.83
CA ALA A 13 13.13 -13.81 40.29
C ALA A 13 14.10 -14.84 40.88
N VAL A 14 14.83 -14.47 41.93
CA VAL A 14 15.64 -15.42 42.72
C VAL A 14 14.76 -15.94 43.85
N LEU A 15 14.37 -17.21 43.78
CA LEU A 15 13.56 -17.88 44.79
C LEU A 15 14.45 -18.43 45.90
N LEU A 16 14.17 -18.03 47.14
CA LEU A 16 14.95 -18.38 48.33
C LEU A 16 14.05 -19.12 49.34
N ASP A 17 14.52 -20.26 49.85
CA ASP A 17 13.88 -21.01 50.93
C ASP A 17 14.58 -20.74 52.28
N SER A 18 13.87 -20.12 53.23
CA SER A 18 14.44 -19.87 54.56
C SER A 18 14.76 -21.14 55.37
N GLY A 19 14.27 -22.30 54.94
CA GLY A 19 14.66 -23.59 55.49
C GLY A 19 16.05 -24.07 55.05
N GLU A 20 16.58 -23.52 53.96
CA GLU A 20 17.90 -23.86 53.42
C GLU A 20 18.97 -22.88 53.96
N PRO A 21 20.05 -23.35 54.61
CA PRO A 21 21.05 -22.47 55.22
C PRO A 21 21.73 -21.49 54.26
N ALA A 22 21.92 -21.89 53.00
CA ALA A 22 22.53 -21.04 51.97
C ALA A 22 21.62 -19.86 51.58
N ASP A 23 20.34 -20.15 51.37
CA ASP A 23 19.34 -19.14 51.02
C ASP A 23 19.04 -18.20 52.19
N LEU A 24 19.07 -18.72 53.43
CA LEU A 24 18.93 -17.90 54.64
C LEU A 24 20.05 -16.86 54.75
N ALA A 25 21.30 -17.24 54.44
CA ALA A 25 22.41 -16.29 54.43
C ALA A 25 22.20 -15.17 53.39
N VAL A 26 21.73 -15.52 52.19
CA VAL A 26 21.39 -14.52 51.14
C VAL A 26 20.25 -13.60 51.60
N LEU A 27 19.23 -14.15 52.26
CA LEU A 27 18.12 -13.35 52.81
C LEU A 27 18.60 -12.37 53.89
N ASP A 28 19.50 -12.79 54.76
CA ASP A 28 20.06 -11.93 55.81
C ASP A 28 20.93 -10.81 55.22
N GLU A 29 21.70 -11.09 54.17
CA GLU A 29 22.42 -10.07 53.40
C GLU A 29 21.46 -9.05 52.76
N LEU A 30 20.39 -9.53 52.11
CA LEU A 30 19.38 -8.65 51.50
C LEU A 30 18.64 -7.80 52.53
N ARG A 31 18.34 -8.35 53.71
CA ARG A 31 17.70 -7.61 54.83
C ARG A 31 18.60 -6.52 55.38
N ALA A 32 19.93 -6.70 55.32
CA ALA A 32 20.88 -5.69 55.77
C ALA A 32 20.97 -4.48 54.82
N ASP A 33 20.60 -4.63 53.54
CA ASP A 33 20.56 -3.51 52.57
C ASP A 33 19.25 -2.71 52.71
N GLN A 34 19.35 -1.52 53.31
CA GLN A 34 18.20 -0.61 53.52
C GLN A 34 17.50 -0.15 52.23
N ARG A 35 18.10 -0.38 51.05
CA ARG A 35 17.49 -0.05 49.75
C ARG A 35 16.59 -1.17 49.22
N VAL A 36 16.62 -2.36 49.85
CA VAL A 36 15.82 -3.52 49.46
C VAL A 36 14.55 -3.57 50.31
N ALA A 37 13.39 -3.47 49.66
CA ALA A 37 12.10 -3.55 50.33
C ALA A 37 11.71 -5.02 50.60
N PHE A 38 11.30 -5.34 51.84
CA PHE A 38 10.73 -6.64 52.17
C PHE A 38 9.21 -6.52 52.29
N LEU A 39 8.48 -7.30 51.48
CA LEU A 39 7.03 -7.32 51.43
C LEU A 39 6.53 -8.70 51.87
N ASP A 40 5.95 -8.78 53.07
CA ASP A 40 5.39 -10.01 53.60
C ASP A 40 3.87 -9.92 53.71
N ARG A 41 3.18 -10.70 52.87
CA ARG A 41 1.73 -10.92 52.90
C ARG A 41 1.42 -12.41 52.81
N HIS A 42 2.31 -13.26 53.34
CA HIS A 42 2.17 -14.70 53.20
C HIS A 42 0.92 -15.25 53.90
N GLU A 43 0.61 -14.77 55.10
CA GLU A 43 -0.58 -15.20 55.85
C GLU A 43 -1.89 -14.94 55.09
N ASP A 44 -1.98 -13.81 54.37
CA ASP A 44 -3.12 -13.50 53.51
C ASP A 44 -3.24 -14.49 52.36
N GLN A 45 -2.11 -14.84 51.73
CA GLN A 45 -2.05 -15.81 50.64
C GLN A 45 -2.46 -17.21 51.11
N GLU A 46 -1.94 -17.68 52.25
CA GLU A 46 -2.36 -18.98 52.80
C GLU A 46 -3.84 -19.01 53.17
N SER A 47 -4.35 -17.93 53.75
CA SER A 47 -5.77 -17.78 54.08
C SER A 47 -6.63 -17.87 52.83
N ALA A 48 -6.20 -17.27 51.72
CA ALA A 48 -6.86 -17.38 50.43
C ALA A 48 -6.76 -18.79 49.83
N LEU A 49 -5.59 -19.45 49.91
CA LEU A 49 -5.39 -20.83 49.45
C LEU A 49 -6.32 -21.83 50.16
N ARG A 50 -6.47 -21.70 51.48
CA ARG A 50 -7.40 -22.56 52.27
C ARG A 50 -8.89 -22.32 51.92
N LYS A 51 -9.23 -21.20 51.29
CA LYS A 51 -10.60 -20.88 50.84
C LYS A 51 -10.94 -21.46 49.46
N LEU A 52 -9.98 -22.02 48.73
CA LEU A 52 -10.25 -22.64 47.42
C LEU A 52 -11.25 -23.80 47.55
N ARG A 53 -11.99 -24.05 46.46
CA ARG A 53 -13.05 -25.08 46.40
C ARG A 53 -12.94 -25.90 45.11
N PRO A 54 -12.60 -27.20 45.16
CA PRO A 54 -12.37 -28.00 46.36
C PRO A 54 -11.13 -27.53 47.14
N ALA A 55 -11.04 -27.93 48.41
CA ALA A 55 -9.87 -27.62 49.23
C ALA A 55 -8.61 -28.27 48.61
N PRO A 56 -7.47 -27.56 48.58
CA PRO A 56 -6.20 -28.14 48.16
C PRO A 56 -5.81 -29.29 49.09
N ASP A 57 -5.07 -30.25 48.56
CA ASP A 57 -4.53 -31.39 49.29
C ASP A 57 -3.49 -30.98 50.34
N ASP A 58 -3.39 -31.75 51.42
CA ASP A 58 -2.53 -31.44 52.57
C ASP A 58 -1.06 -31.24 52.18
N THR A 59 -0.61 -31.89 51.10
CA THR A 59 0.77 -31.75 50.60
C THR A 59 1.04 -30.39 49.97
N VAL A 60 0.02 -29.73 49.43
CA VAL A 60 0.07 -28.36 48.88
C VAL A 60 -0.03 -27.34 50.01
N LEU A 61 -0.88 -27.60 51.01
CA LEU A 61 -1.00 -26.75 52.20
C LEU A 61 0.22 -26.79 53.12
N ALA A 62 1.02 -27.86 53.05
CA ALA A 62 2.25 -28.03 53.82
C ALA A 62 3.49 -27.41 53.15
N GLU A 63 3.37 -26.84 51.94
CA GLU A 63 4.51 -26.15 51.31
C GLU A 63 4.93 -24.94 52.14
N GLY A 64 6.22 -24.84 52.43
CA GLY A 64 6.78 -23.72 53.16
C GLY A 64 6.77 -22.42 52.32
N ILE A 65 6.86 -21.30 53.04
CA ILE A 65 7.09 -19.98 52.44
C ILE A 65 8.31 -19.99 51.51
N ARG A 66 8.22 -19.20 50.42
CA ARG A 66 9.34 -18.85 49.56
C ARG A 66 9.52 -17.33 49.56
N TRP A 67 10.75 -16.87 49.38
CA TRP A 67 11.07 -15.46 49.27
C TRP A 67 11.58 -15.17 47.86
N ALA A 68 10.79 -14.48 47.05
CA ALA A 68 11.14 -14.09 45.69
C ALA A 68 11.85 -12.74 45.71
N HIS A 69 13.16 -12.72 45.42
CA HIS A 69 13.94 -11.50 45.25
C HIS A 69 13.91 -11.02 43.79
N TYR A 70 13.53 -9.76 43.59
CA TYR A 70 13.47 -9.06 42.30
C TYR A 70 14.53 -7.95 42.26
N PRO A 71 15.76 -8.23 41.76
CA PRO A 71 16.86 -7.27 41.80
C PRO A 71 16.54 -5.92 41.15
N TRP A 72 15.79 -5.91 40.04
CA TRP A 72 15.42 -4.70 39.32
C TRP A 72 14.37 -3.84 40.05
N ARG A 73 13.61 -4.44 40.99
CA ARG A 73 12.71 -3.70 41.89
C ARG A 73 13.35 -3.37 43.23
N ARG A 74 14.51 -3.96 43.53
CA ARG A 74 15.10 -3.97 44.87
C ARG A 74 14.06 -4.39 45.91
N ALA A 75 13.39 -5.51 45.67
CA ALA A 75 12.33 -5.98 46.53
C ALA A 75 12.41 -7.50 46.72
N VAL A 76 12.10 -7.96 47.94
CA VAL A 76 11.95 -9.37 48.30
C VAL A 76 10.52 -9.57 48.78
N VAL A 77 9.80 -10.51 48.18
CA VAL A 77 8.38 -10.75 48.44
C VAL A 77 8.17 -12.15 48.96
N ALA A 78 7.46 -12.29 50.08
CA ALA A 78 7.00 -13.58 50.56
C ALA A 78 5.90 -14.13 49.64
N VAL A 79 6.09 -15.34 49.12
CA VAL A 79 5.14 -16.03 48.24
C VAL A 79 4.90 -17.46 48.73
N LEU A 80 3.71 -17.99 48.44
CA LEU A 80 3.40 -19.41 48.66
C LEU A 80 4.40 -20.30 47.92
N GLY A 81 4.56 -21.55 48.38
CA GLY A 81 5.25 -22.59 47.61
C GLY A 81 4.66 -22.81 46.21
N PRO A 82 5.41 -23.44 45.30
CA PRO A 82 5.09 -23.45 43.86
C PRO A 82 3.71 -24.03 43.54
N ARG A 83 3.29 -25.12 44.19
CA ARG A 83 1.98 -25.74 43.92
C ARG A 83 0.86 -24.90 44.53
N GLY A 84 1.06 -24.39 45.75
CA GLY A 84 0.09 -23.50 46.41
C GLY A 84 -0.12 -22.19 45.64
N PHE A 85 0.98 -21.57 45.19
CA PHE A 85 0.96 -20.36 44.38
C PHE A 85 0.21 -20.57 43.06
N ARG A 86 0.57 -21.61 42.30
CA ARG A 86 -0.08 -21.96 41.02
C ARG A 86 -1.58 -22.22 41.20
N ALA A 87 -1.95 -23.02 42.20
CA ALA A 87 -3.35 -23.36 42.48
C ALA A 87 -4.18 -22.11 42.82
N LEU A 88 -3.66 -21.23 43.68
CA LEU A 88 -4.36 -20.00 44.08
C LEU A 88 -4.46 -18.99 42.92
N ARG A 89 -3.37 -18.75 42.20
CA ARG A 89 -3.32 -17.78 41.09
C ARG A 89 -4.29 -18.15 39.97
N LEU A 90 -4.40 -19.44 39.64
CA LEU A 90 -5.18 -19.94 38.50
C LEU A 90 -6.59 -20.42 38.86
N ASP A 91 -7.03 -20.28 40.12
CA ASP A 91 -8.38 -20.74 40.54
C ASP A 91 -9.51 -20.12 39.72
N ARG A 92 -9.34 -18.88 39.25
CA ARG A 92 -10.32 -18.17 38.41
C ARG A 92 -10.34 -18.61 36.94
N ASN A 93 -9.40 -19.44 36.51
CA ASN A 93 -9.44 -20.07 35.18
C ASN A 93 -10.30 -21.34 35.18
N ARG A 94 -10.55 -21.93 36.35
CA ARG A 94 -11.14 -23.26 36.47
C ARG A 94 -12.50 -23.36 35.78
N ASN A 95 -12.69 -24.47 35.08
CA ASN A 95 -13.84 -24.82 34.23
C ASN A 95 -13.92 -24.09 32.88
N MET A 96 -13.22 -22.96 32.71
CA MET A 96 -12.88 -22.45 31.37
C MET A 96 -11.63 -23.15 30.84
N ILE A 97 -10.69 -23.42 31.76
CA ILE A 97 -9.58 -24.38 31.61
C ILE A 97 -9.67 -25.30 32.83
N THR A 98 -9.94 -26.58 32.62
CA THR A 98 -10.01 -27.57 33.71
C THR A 98 -8.62 -27.81 34.31
N ALA A 99 -8.56 -28.36 35.54
CA ALA A 99 -7.27 -28.63 36.18
C ALA A 99 -6.38 -29.60 35.37
N ALA A 100 -6.99 -30.62 34.73
CA ALA A 100 -6.26 -31.55 33.88
C ALA A 100 -5.71 -30.88 32.61
N GLU A 101 -6.51 -30.00 31.99
CA GLU A 101 -6.07 -29.18 30.87
C GLU A 101 -4.95 -28.23 31.27
N GLN A 102 -5.06 -27.58 32.44
CA GLN A 102 -4.05 -26.67 32.97
C GLN A 102 -2.71 -27.36 33.24
N GLU A 103 -2.73 -28.60 33.75
CA GLU A 103 -1.50 -29.39 33.92
C GLU A 103 -0.86 -29.74 32.57
N ARG A 104 -1.66 -30.17 31.60
CA ARG A 104 -1.17 -30.47 30.24
C ARG A 104 -0.60 -29.22 29.54
N LEU A 105 -1.30 -28.09 29.63
CA LEU A 105 -0.82 -26.82 29.06
C LEU A 105 0.43 -26.33 29.79
N GLY A 106 0.52 -26.57 31.09
CA GLY A 106 1.69 -26.28 31.91
C GLY A 106 2.96 -27.06 31.55
N THR A 107 2.91 -28.03 30.63
CA THR A 107 4.12 -28.71 30.15
C THR A 107 4.66 -28.12 28.84
N LEU A 108 3.93 -27.20 28.20
CA LEU A 108 4.32 -26.67 26.90
C LEU A 108 5.54 -25.75 26.99
N ARG A 109 6.43 -25.87 26.02
CA ARG A 109 7.56 -24.98 25.77
C ARG A 109 7.24 -24.08 24.58
N ILE A 110 7.15 -22.78 24.82
CA ILE A 110 6.72 -21.82 23.80
C ILE A 110 7.82 -20.80 23.54
N GLY A 111 8.19 -20.64 22.27
CA GLY A 111 9.09 -19.58 21.83
C GLY A 111 8.31 -18.37 21.34
N VAL A 112 8.77 -17.16 21.64
CA VAL A 112 8.26 -15.89 21.13
C VAL A 112 9.41 -15.08 20.55
N ALA A 113 9.39 -14.86 19.23
CA ALA A 113 10.40 -14.09 18.50
C ALA A 113 9.84 -12.72 18.11
N GLY A 114 10.48 -11.64 18.56
CA GLY A 114 9.97 -10.27 18.46
C GLY A 114 9.04 -9.93 19.63
N LEU A 115 9.44 -8.95 20.44
CA LEU A 115 8.83 -8.61 21.73
C LEU A 115 8.22 -7.20 21.74
N SER A 116 8.09 -6.56 20.58
CA SER A 116 7.22 -5.39 20.45
C SER A 116 5.75 -5.78 20.56
N VAL A 117 5.23 -6.65 19.69
CA VAL A 117 3.87 -7.23 19.83
C VAL A 117 3.92 -8.49 20.70
N GLY A 118 4.96 -9.32 20.55
CA GLY A 118 5.09 -10.59 21.25
C GLY A 118 5.08 -10.52 22.77
N HIS A 119 5.43 -9.38 23.39
CA HIS A 119 5.43 -9.27 24.86
C HIS A 119 4.04 -9.55 25.46
N VAL A 120 2.96 -9.07 24.83
CA VAL A 120 1.60 -9.22 25.40
C VAL A 120 1.12 -10.64 25.21
N ILE A 121 1.56 -11.31 24.13
CA ILE A 121 1.28 -12.72 23.89
C ILE A 121 1.98 -13.54 24.97
N ALA A 122 3.29 -13.36 25.16
CA ALA A 122 4.06 -14.03 26.21
C ALA A 122 3.46 -13.82 27.61
N HIS A 123 3.12 -12.57 27.95
CA HIS A 123 2.49 -12.24 29.23
C HIS A 123 1.11 -12.87 29.38
N THR A 124 0.28 -12.89 28.33
CA THR A 124 -1.06 -13.50 28.36
C THR A 124 -0.98 -15.01 28.53
N LEU A 125 -0.03 -15.67 27.85
CA LEU A 125 0.25 -17.10 28.03
C LEU A 125 0.65 -17.41 29.47
N ALA A 126 1.53 -16.61 30.07
CA ALA A 126 1.93 -16.75 31.48
C ALA A 126 0.75 -16.50 32.45
N ALA A 127 -0.03 -15.45 32.20
CA ALA A 127 -1.21 -15.09 33.00
C ALA A 127 -2.25 -16.21 33.04
N GLN A 128 -2.50 -16.86 31.91
CA GLN A 128 -3.42 -17.98 31.80
C GLN A 128 -2.79 -19.33 32.19
N GLY A 129 -1.49 -19.38 32.46
CA GLY A 129 -0.77 -20.60 32.84
C GLY A 129 -0.63 -21.62 31.71
N LEU A 130 -0.58 -21.15 30.45
CA LEU A 130 -0.64 -21.96 29.23
C LEU A 130 0.69 -22.59 28.81
N CYS A 131 1.74 -22.43 29.61
CA CYS A 131 3.07 -22.98 29.33
C CYS A 131 3.82 -23.29 30.62
N GLY A 132 4.82 -24.16 30.50
CA GLY A 132 5.81 -24.47 31.53
C GLY A 132 7.18 -23.87 31.27
N GLU A 133 7.43 -23.33 30.08
CA GLU A 133 8.65 -22.63 29.72
C GLU A 133 8.35 -21.61 28.62
N LEU A 134 8.95 -20.42 28.73
CA LEU A 134 8.97 -19.41 27.67
C LEU A 134 10.40 -19.14 27.20
N ARG A 135 10.59 -19.02 25.88
CA ARG A 135 11.83 -18.53 25.26
C ARG A 135 11.54 -17.24 24.53
N LEU A 136 12.22 -16.15 24.89
CA LEU A 136 11.98 -14.82 24.33
C LEU A 136 13.23 -14.38 23.56
N ALA A 137 13.08 -13.93 22.31
CA ALA A 137 14.17 -13.43 21.48
C ALA A 137 13.84 -12.07 20.88
N ASP A 138 14.61 -11.04 21.26
CA ASP A 138 14.54 -9.68 20.70
C ASP A 138 15.91 -9.03 20.85
N PHE A 139 16.37 -8.29 19.83
CA PHE A 139 17.64 -7.57 19.86
C PHE A 139 17.49 -6.09 20.21
N ASP A 140 16.27 -5.55 20.20
CA ASP A 140 16.03 -4.13 20.42
C ASP A 140 15.99 -3.77 21.91
N GLU A 141 16.43 -2.55 22.19
CA GLU A 141 16.17 -1.86 23.45
C GLU A 141 14.79 -1.20 23.43
N LEU A 142 14.23 -0.98 24.61
CA LEU A 142 12.97 -0.26 24.77
C LEU A 142 13.16 1.24 24.50
N GLU A 143 12.40 1.75 23.54
CA GLU A 143 12.32 3.18 23.23
C GLU A 143 11.02 3.82 23.74
N LEU A 144 11.01 5.15 23.85
CA LEU A 144 9.84 5.92 24.26
C LEU A 144 8.63 5.68 23.33
N SER A 145 8.90 5.52 22.04
CA SER A 145 7.90 5.22 21.00
C SER A 145 7.17 3.88 21.23
N ASN A 146 7.74 2.97 22.04
CA ASN A 146 7.16 1.66 22.33
C ASN A 146 6.19 1.67 23.52
N LEU A 147 6.26 2.69 24.39
CA LEU A 147 5.41 2.78 25.61
C LEU A 147 3.91 2.95 25.32
N ASN A 148 3.53 3.18 24.05
CA ASN A 148 2.13 3.21 23.65
C ASN A 148 1.47 1.82 23.67
N ARG A 149 2.26 0.73 23.67
CA ARG A 149 1.76 -0.66 23.56
C ARG A 149 2.53 -1.68 24.39
N VAL A 150 3.80 -1.43 24.72
CA VAL A 150 4.60 -2.30 25.60
C VAL A 150 4.35 -1.88 27.06
N PRO A 151 3.97 -2.79 27.99
CA PRO A 151 3.65 -2.54 29.39
C PRO A 151 4.94 -2.38 30.21
N ALA A 152 5.73 -1.41 29.78
CA ALA A 152 6.94 -0.95 30.40
C ALA A 152 6.76 0.49 30.88
N THR A 153 7.75 1.03 31.58
CA THR A 153 7.71 2.39 32.12
C THR A 153 8.88 3.21 31.61
N VAL A 154 8.85 4.51 31.86
CA VAL A 154 10.00 5.39 31.56
C VAL A 154 11.29 4.99 32.30
N PHE A 155 11.19 4.14 33.33
CA PHE A 155 12.34 3.58 34.03
C PHE A 155 12.99 2.39 33.30
N ASP A 156 12.33 1.84 32.28
CA ASP A 156 12.78 0.67 31.52
C ASP A 156 13.42 1.07 30.17
N LEU A 157 13.52 2.37 29.85
CA LEU A 157 14.14 2.85 28.61
C LEU A 157 15.61 2.44 28.53
N GLY A 158 16.04 1.96 27.36
CA GLY A 158 17.39 1.42 27.14
C GLY A 158 17.61 0.01 27.68
N VAL A 159 16.57 -0.66 28.19
CA VAL A 159 16.61 -2.08 28.56
C VAL A 159 16.09 -2.92 27.41
N ASN A 160 16.73 -4.05 27.09
CA ASN A 160 16.28 -4.98 26.06
C ASN A 160 14.81 -5.42 26.25
N LYS A 161 14.02 -5.42 25.16
CA LYS A 161 12.57 -5.71 25.18
C LYS A 161 12.24 -7.10 25.73
N ALA A 162 13.04 -8.11 25.41
CA ALA A 162 12.86 -9.46 25.92
C ALA A 162 13.17 -9.55 27.42
N THR A 163 14.20 -8.84 27.90
CA THR A 163 14.49 -8.70 29.33
C THR A 163 13.37 -7.97 30.09
N VAL A 164 12.83 -6.87 29.56
CA VAL A 164 11.68 -6.18 30.17
C VAL A 164 10.47 -7.10 30.26
N THR A 165 10.17 -7.84 29.19
CA THR A 165 9.07 -8.80 29.16
C THR A 165 9.25 -9.92 30.19
N ALA A 166 10.43 -10.52 30.26
CA ALA A 166 10.76 -11.56 31.24
C ALA A 166 10.58 -11.05 32.69
N ARG A 167 11.00 -9.81 32.98
CA ARG A 167 10.77 -9.20 34.30
C ARG A 167 9.28 -9.06 34.63
N ARG A 168 8.44 -8.65 33.67
CA ARG A 168 6.98 -8.57 33.86
C ARG A 168 6.38 -9.95 34.16
N ILE A 169 6.83 -10.97 33.44
CA ILE A 169 6.40 -12.35 33.65
C ILE A 169 6.84 -12.86 35.02
N ALA A 170 8.09 -12.61 35.42
CA ALA A 170 8.59 -13.00 36.74
C ALA A 170 7.83 -12.32 37.89
N GLU A 171 7.43 -11.05 37.72
CA GLU A 171 6.58 -10.32 38.68
C GLU A 171 5.15 -10.90 38.78
N LEU A 172 4.71 -11.64 37.76
CA LEU A 172 3.40 -12.31 37.71
C LEU A 172 3.47 -13.76 38.23
N ASP A 173 4.47 -14.52 37.79
CA ASP A 173 4.72 -15.91 38.16
C ASP A 173 6.22 -16.13 38.34
N PRO A 174 6.75 -16.04 39.58
CA PRO A 174 8.18 -16.17 39.84
C PRO A 174 8.71 -17.59 39.64
N TYR A 175 7.83 -18.58 39.43
CA TYR A 175 8.18 -19.98 39.20
C TYR A 175 8.26 -20.35 37.72
N LEU A 176 7.77 -19.51 36.81
CA LEU A 176 7.78 -19.80 35.37
C LEU A 176 9.21 -19.61 34.81
N PRO A 177 9.84 -20.65 34.25
CA PRO A 177 11.11 -20.52 33.55
C PRO A 177 10.96 -19.65 32.29
N VAL A 178 11.77 -18.58 32.22
CA VAL A 178 11.85 -17.71 31.05
C VAL A 178 13.31 -17.63 30.61
N ARG A 179 13.61 -18.08 29.38
CA ARG A 179 14.93 -17.96 28.75
C ARG A 179 14.93 -16.75 27.82
N VAL A 180 15.91 -15.87 27.96
CA VAL A 180 16.06 -14.66 27.12
C VAL A 180 17.24 -14.80 26.18
N ILE A 181 17.03 -14.47 24.90
CA ILE A 181 18.06 -14.32 23.87
C ILE A 181 18.11 -12.84 23.45
N GLU A 182 18.95 -12.07 24.13
CA GLU A 182 19.05 -10.60 23.93
C GLU A 182 19.67 -10.20 22.59
N ALA A 183 20.34 -11.11 21.89
CA ALA A 183 20.89 -10.86 20.57
C ALA A 183 19.86 -11.04 19.44
N GLY A 184 18.61 -11.39 19.78
CA GLY A 184 17.59 -11.77 18.80
C GLY A 184 17.91 -13.09 18.08
N LEU A 185 17.17 -13.36 17.00
CA LEU A 185 17.38 -14.53 16.17
C LEU A 185 18.27 -14.19 14.96
N THR A 186 19.08 -15.16 14.58
CA THR A 186 19.95 -15.14 13.40
C THR A 186 19.87 -16.50 12.71
N TYR A 187 20.45 -16.62 11.51
CA TYR A 187 20.59 -17.91 10.82
C TYR A 187 21.27 -18.97 11.69
N ASP A 188 22.24 -18.58 12.52
CA ASP A 188 23.01 -19.51 13.34
C ASP A 188 22.30 -19.88 14.65
N THR A 189 21.39 -19.02 15.14
CA THR A 189 20.73 -19.19 16.46
C THR A 189 19.29 -19.69 16.37
N VAL A 190 18.65 -19.62 15.20
CA VAL A 190 17.25 -20.03 15.02
C VAL A 190 17.03 -21.51 15.35
N ASP A 191 17.98 -22.36 14.98
CA ASP A 191 17.89 -23.81 15.19
C ASP A 191 17.92 -24.19 16.68
N GLU A 192 18.77 -23.51 17.46
CA GLU A 192 18.84 -23.68 18.91
C GLU A 192 17.57 -23.14 19.60
N PHE A 193 17.07 -21.98 19.15
CA PHE A 193 15.86 -21.38 19.71
C PHE A 193 14.65 -22.32 19.56
N LEU A 194 14.49 -22.94 18.38
CA LEU A 194 13.38 -23.81 18.06
C LEU A 194 13.47 -25.21 18.68
N ASP A 195 14.64 -25.63 19.16
CA ASP A 195 14.86 -27.00 19.61
C ASP A 195 13.96 -27.39 20.79
N GLY A 196 13.12 -28.40 20.57
CA GLY A 196 12.18 -28.92 21.57
C GLY A 196 11.04 -27.95 21.96
N LEU A 197 10.72 -26.95 21.14
CA LEU A 197 9.50 -26.15 21.31
C LEU A 197 8.25 -26.91 20.85
N ASP A 198 7.14 -26.71 21.55
CA ASP A 198 5.82 -27.22 21.15
C ASP A 198 5.08 -26.24 20.22
N VAL A 199 5.34 -24.93 20.37
CA VAL A 199 4.78 -23.85 19.54
C VAL A 199 5.80 -22.71 19.45
N VAL A 200 5.89 -22.06 18.28
CA VAL A 200 6.58 -20.78 18.15
C VAL A 200 5.60 -19.68 17.73
N VAL A 201 5.70 -18.53 18.41
CA VAL A 201 5.01 -17.29 18.08
C VAL A 201 6.03 -16.38 17.37
N GLU A 202 5.70 -15.94 16.16
CA GLU A 202 6.56 -15.13 15.31
C GLU A 202 5.97 -13.72 15.14
N GLU A 203 6.65 -12.71 15.66
CA GLU A 203 6.26 -11.29 15.70
C GLU A 203 7.45 -10.38 15.32
N CYS A 204 8.33 -10.84 14.44
CA CYS A 204 9.48 -10.09 13.91
C CYS A 204 9.04 -9.11 12.81
N ASP A 205 9.68 -7.94 12.72
CA ASP A 205 9.37 -6.97 11.67
C ASP A 205 9.99 -7.35 10.30
N SER A 206 11.09 -8.12 10.31
CA SER A 206 11.82 -8.50 9.10
C SER A 206 11.21 -9.71 8.39
N LEU A 207 10.76 -9.54 7.14
CA LEU A 207 10.26 -10.61 6.28
C LEU A 207 11.26 -11.78 6.12
N GLU A 208 12.56 -11.48 6.13
CA GLU A 208 13.62 -12.48 6.09
C GLU A 208 13.59 -13.37 7.33
N MET A 209 13.51 -12.76 8.52
CA MET A 209 13.46 -13.52 9.76
C MET A 209 12.16 -14.31 9.90
N LYS A 210 11.04 -13.75 9.41
CA LYS A 210 9.75 -14.46 9.28
C LYS A 210 9.90 -15.76 8.49
N ALA A 211 10.64 -15.72 7.39
CA ALA A 211 10.86 -16.89 6.53
C ALA A 211 11.76 -17.92 7.20
N VAL A 212 12.89 -17.49 7.78
CA VAL A 212 13.87 -18.37 8.42
C VAL A 212 13.29 -19.11 9.63
N VAL A 213 12.54 -18.41 10.50
CA VAL A 213 11.84 -19.04 11.65
C VAL A 213 10.87 -20.12 11.16
N ARG A 214 10.08 -19.83 10.11
CA ARG A 214 9.13 -20.79 9.54
C ARG A 214 9.80 -21.97 8.85
N GLN A 215 10.92 -21.77 8.18
CA GLN A 215 11.71 -22.86 7.60
C GLN A 215 12.23 -23.80 8.70
N GLY A 216 12.83 -23.23 9.75
CA GLY A 216 13.32 -23.99 10.89
C GLY A 216 12.20 -24.73 11.63
N ALA A 217 11.04 -24.10 11.79
CA ALA A 217 9.87 -24.69 12.43
C ALA A 217 9.28 -25.81 11.57
N LYS A 218 9.14 -25.60 10.26
CA LYS A 218 8.69 -26.61 9.29
C LYS A 218 9.58 -27.85 9.31
N ALA A 219 10.90 -27.68 9.32
CA ALA A 219 11.85 -28.79 9.39
C ALA A 219 11.71 -29.65 10.66
N ARG A 220 11.17 -29.07 11.73
CA ARG A 220 10.95 -29.72 13.03
C ARG A 220 9.51 -30.12 13.28
N GLY A 221 8.59 -29.80 12.36
CA GLY A 221 7.16 -30.00 12.56
C GLY A 221 6.59 -29.17 13.72
N ILE A 222 7.10 -27.95 13.94
CA ILE A 222 6.64 -27.06 15.02
C ILE A 222 5.55 -26.11 14.47
N PRO A 223 4.37 -26.02 15.11
CA PRO A 223 3.37 -25.01 14.81
C PRO A 223 3.91 -23.58 14.91
N VAL A 224 3.59 -22.74 13.93
CA VAL A 224 3.87 -21.29 13.96
C VAL A 224 2.57 -20.51 14.09
N LEU A 225 2.54 -19.55 15.00
CA LEU A 225 1.45 -18.60 15.20
C LEU A 225 1.96 -17.17 15.02
N MET A 226 1.15 -16.30 14.41
CA MET A 226 1.46 -14.88 14.25
C MET A 226 0.17 -14.06 14.30
N ALA A 227 0.22 -12.87 14.90
CA ALA A 227 -0.81 -11.85 14.79
C ALA A 227 -0.27 -10.64 14.01
N THR A 228 -1.13 -9.99 13.23
CA THR A 228 -0.81 -8.69 12.61
C THR A 228 -1.74 -7.63 13.18
N SER A 229 -1.18 -6.50 13.61
CA SER A 229 -1.89 -5.43 14.33
C SER A 229 -2.83 -4.56 13.45
N ASP A 230 -3.51 -5.15 12.46
CA ASP A 230 -4.60 -4.55 11.68
C ASP A 230 -5.76 -5.54 11.52
N ARG A 231 -6.96 -5.12 11.96
CA ARG A 231 -8.20 -5.91 11.88
C ARG A 231 -8.06 -7.35 12.43
N GLY A 232 -7.24 -7.52 13.46
CA GLY A 232 -7.04 -8.79 14.16
C GLY A 232 -6.67 -9.96 13.25
N LEU A 233 -5.83 -9.74 12.24
CA LEU A 233 -5.34 -10.81 11.36
C LEU A 233 -4.48 -11.79 12.16
N VAL A 234 -4.78 -13.08 12.01
CA VAL A 234 -4.08 -14.19 12.67
C VAL A 234 -3.68 -15.23 11.63
N ASP A 235 -2.43 -15.66 11.69
CA ASP A 235 -1.86 -16.73 10.87
C ASP A 235 -1.58 -17.95 11.76
N VAL A 236 -2.04 -19.12 11.29
CA VAL A 236 -1.80 -20.41 11.94
C VAL A 236 -1.17 -21.37 10.93
N GLU A 237 0.03 -21.85 11.22
CA GLU A 237 0.76 -22.82 10.40
C GLU A 237 1.07 -24.07 11.21
N ARG A 238 0.24 -25.09 11.04
CA ARG A 238 0.36 -26.40 11.70
C ARG A 238 1.31 -27.33 10.94
N PHE A 239 2.62 -27.02 10.97
CA PHE A 239 3.63 -27.89 10.35
C PHE A 239 3.74 -29.28 11.00
N ASP A 240 3.24 -29.42 12.23
CA ASP A 240 3.04 -30.70 12.92
C ASP A 240 1.98 -31.58 12.25
N LEU A 241 0.96 -30.99 11.64
CA LEU A 241 -0.13 -31.71 10.95
C LEU A 241 0.07 -31.79 9.44
N ASP A 242 0.64 -30.75 8.83
CA ASP A 242 0.95 -30.67 7.40
C ASP A 242 2.41 -30.23 7.18
N PRO A 243 3.37 -31.18 7.26
CA PRO A 243 4.79 -30.88 7.10
C PRO A 243 5.17 -30.41 5.70
N GLN A 244 4.29 -30.58 4.69
CA GLN A 244 4.58 -30.18 3.31
C GLN A 244 4.09 -28.76 3.00
N ARG A 245 3.21 -28.18 3.85
CA ARG A 245 2.69 -26.83 3.70
C ARG A 245 3.79 -25.80 3.35
N PRO A 246 3.60 -24.94 2.34
CA PRO A 246 4.49 -23.81 2.09
C PRO A 246 4.50 -22.84 3.28
N ILE A 247 5.65 -22.24 3.59
CA ILE A 247 5.75 -21.20 4.61
C ILE A 247 4.95 -19.96 4.20
N LEU A 248 4.48 -19.16 5.17
CA LEU A 248 3.65 -17.98 4.93
C LEU A 248 2.45 -18.31 4.02
N HIS A 249 1.95 -19.55 4.16
CA HIS A 249 0.87 -20.10 3.34
C HIS A 249 1.09 -20.07 1.80
N GLY A 250 2.34 -19.89 1.35
CA GLY A 250 2.65 -19.74 -0.08
C GLY A 250 2.38 -18.33 -0.64
N LEU A 251 2.06 -17.35 0.20
CA LEU A 251 1.74 -15.98 -0.23
C LEU A 251 2.93 -15.23 -0.85
N LEU A 252 4.15 -15.72 -0.63
CA LEU A 252 5.34 -15.17 -1.26
C LEU A 252 5.51 -15.59 -2.73
N GLY A 253 4.67 -16.50 -3.25
CA GLY A 253 4.73 -16.97 -4.64
C GLY A 253 6.03 -17.74 -4.93
N GLU A 254 6.60 -17.53 -6.12
CA GLU A 254 7.86 -18.16 -6.57
C GLU A 254 9.13 -17.46 -6.04
N LEU A 255 9.03 -16.64 -5.00
CA LEU A 255 10.20 -15.95 -4.43
C LEU A 255 11.23 -16.97 -3.93
N ASP A 256 12.46 -16.91 -4.47
CA ASP A 256 13.60 -17.60 -3.89
C ASP A 256 13.99 -16.93 -2.58
N LEU A 257 13.71 -17.61 -1.48
CA LEU A 257 13.97 -17.13 -0.12
C LEU A 257 15.46 -16.88 0.14
N ALA A 258 16.36 -17.50 -0.63
CA ALA A 258 17.80 -17.26 -0.53
C ALA A 258 18.21 -15.84 -0.98
N LEU A 259 17.36 -15.14 -1.74
CA LEU A 259 17.62 -13.78 -2.22
C LEU A 259 17.18 -12.69 -1.22
N LEU A 260 16.33 -13.03 -0.24
CA LEU A 260 15.78 -12.07 0.74
C LEU A 260 16.82 -11.19 1.46
N PRO A 261 17.99 -11.70 1.88
CA PRO A 261 19.02 -10.88 2.54
C PRO A 261 19.60 -9.78 1.63
N GLY A 262 19.65 -10.02 0.32
CA GLY A 262 20.20 -9.08 -0.67
C GLY A 262 19.18 -8.11 -1.28
N MET A 263 17.89 -8.30 -1.00
CA MET A 263 16.82 -7.45 -1.55
C MET A 263 16.76 -6.09 -0.85
N SER A 264 16.54 -5.03 -1.63
CA SER A 264 16.26 -3.71 -1.09
C SER A 264 14.89 -3.67 -0.39
N ASN A 265 14.65 -2.66 0.47
CA ASN A 265 13.33 -2.47 1.08
C ASN A 265 12.24 -2.29 0.01
N ARG A 266 12.54 -1.59 -1.10
CA ARG A 266 11.61 -1.39 -2.22
C ARG A 266 11.22 -2.73 -2.86
N ASP A 267 12.19 -3.63 -3.08
CA ASP A 267 11.93 -4.94 -3.65
C ASP A 267 11.11 -5.85 -2.71
N LYS A 268 11.18 -5.61 -1.39
CA LYS A 268 10.42 -6.36 -0.39
C LYS A 268 8.95 -5.92 -0.29
N ILE A 269 8.59 -4.70 -0.72
CA ILE A 269 7.23 -4.14 -0.60
C ILE A 269 6.14 -5.06 -1.20
N PRO A 270 6.23 -5.55 -2.45
CA PRO A 270 5.19 -6.41 -3.03
C PRO A 270 4.96 -7.70 -2.23
N HIS A 271 6.01 -8.25 -1.63
CA HIS A 271 5.94 -9.46 -0.82
C HIS A 271 5.30 -9.17 0.54
N MET A 272 5.66 -8.05 1.17
CA MET A 272 5.03 -7.59 2.41
C MET A 272 3.55 -7.29 2.22
N LEU A 273 3.16 -6.57 1.17
CA LEU A 273 1.75 -6.24 0.89
C LEU A 273 0.89 -7.48 0.62
N ARG A 274 1.44 -8.51 -0.06
CA ARG A 274 0.76 -9.80 -0.22
C ARG A 274 0.60 -10.54 1.10
N HIS A 275 1.66 -10.57 1.91
CA HIS A 275 1.60 -11.20 3.25
C HIS A 275 0.57 -10.51 4.15
N LEU A 276 0.55 -9.17 4.17
CA LEU A 276 -0.37 -8.33 4.94
C LEU A 276 -1.82 -8.36 4.42
N ASP A 277 -2.06 -8.98 3.26
CA ASP A 277 -3.37 -9.00 2.59
C ASP A 277 -3.89 -7.58 2.34
N ALA A 278 -3.11 -6.79 1.61
CA ALA A 278 -3.28 -5.34 1.42
C ALA A 278 -4.70 -4.91 1.00
N GLU A 279 -5.39 -5.72 0.20
CA GLU A 279 -6.76 -5.47 -0.25
C GLU A 279 -7.77 -5.43 0.92
N ARG A 280 -7.47 -6.15 2.01
CA ARG A 280 -8.34 -6.27 3.18
C ARG A 280 -7.87 -5.44 4.38
N LEU A 281 -6.76 -4.71 4.25
CA LEU A 281 -6.31 -3.75 5.26
C LEU A 281 -7.40 -2.73 5.58
N SER A 282 -7.47 -2.29 6.84
CA SER A 282 -8.37 -1.19 7.18
C SER A 282 -8.02 0.07 6.38
N PRO A 283 -9.01 0.91 6.02
CA PRO A 283 -8.77 2.15 5.29
C PRO A 283 -7.71 3.05 5.94
N ARG A 284 -7.73 3.13 7.29
CA ARG A 284 -6.79 3.95 8.06
C ARG A 284 -5.37 3.39 8.02
N THR A 285 -5.21 2.07 8.18
CA THR A 285 -3.90 1.44 8.07
C THR A 285 -3.35 1.58 6.67
N ALA A 286 -4.16 1.29 5.65
CA ALA A 286 -3.77 1.43 4.25
C ALA A 286 -3.33 2.88 3.91
N ALA A 287 -4.07 3.89 4.40
CA ALA A 287 -3.69 5.30 4.25
C ALA A 287 -2.39 5.64 4.99
N SER A 288 -2.19 5.07 6.19
CA SER A 288 -0.95 5.26 6.95
C SER A 288 0.26 4.69 6.23
N LEU A 289 0.09 3.63 5.42
CA LEU A 289 1.20 3.04 4.66
C LEU A 289 1.77 3.99 3.62
N VAL A 290 0.91 4.83 3.03
CA VAL A 290 1.32 5.85 2.05
C VAL A 290 2.17 6.95 2.72
N GLU A 291 2.06 7.11 4.04
CA GLU A 291 2.71 8.17 4.80
C GLU A 291 4.00 7.75 5.52
N VAL A 292 4.34 6.46 5.49
CA VAL A 292 5.61 5.94 6.06
C VAL A 292 6.80 6.56 5.33
N ASP A 293 7.82 6.97 6.07
CA ASP A 293 8.99 7.74 5.62
C ASP A 293 8.68 9.18 5.12
N HIS A 294 7.41 9.60 5.16
CA HIS A 294 6.98 10.97 4.85
C HIS A 294 6.52 11.73 6.11
N SER A 295 5.30 11.46 6.58
CA SER A 295 4.74 12.07 7.80
C SER A 295 4.72 11.11 8.99
N LEU A 296 4.93 9.81 8.75
CA LEU A 296 5.06 8.76 9.75
C LEU A 296 6.44 8.12 9.68
N SER A 297 7.06 7.86 10.83
CA SER A 297 8.36 7.17 10.88
C SER A 297 8.27 5.66 10.65
N THR A 298 7.13 5.05 10.96
CA THR A 298 6.91 3.60 10.81
C THR A 298 5.41 3.29 10.90
N TRP A 299 5.06 2.01 10.74
CA TRP A 299 3.72 1.45 10.81
C TRP A 299 3.04 1.77 12.15
N PRO A 300 1.84 2.41 12.14
CA PRO A 300 1.09 2.65 13.37
C PRO A 300 0.60 1.34 14.00
N GLN A 301 0.71 1.24 15.33
CA GLN A 301 0.24 0.09 16.10
C GLN A 301 -0.50 0.58 17.34
N LEU A 302 -1.75 0.15 17.53
CA LEU A 302 -2.53 0.46 18.74
C LEU A 302 -2.41 -0.68 19.76
N ALA A 303 -2.38 -0.33 21.05
CA ALA A 303 -2.35 -1.33 22.14
C ALA A 303 -3.56 -2.28 22.11
N GLY A 304 -4.72 -1.78 21.68
CA GLY A 304 -5.95 -2.58 21.55
C GLY A 304 -5.81 -3.70 20.53
N ASP A 305 -5.29 -3.39 19.34
CA ASP A 305 -5.07 -4.37 18.26
C ASP A 305 -4.03 -5.43 18.67
N VAL A 306 -2.97 -4.99 19.35
CA VAL A 306 -1.94 -5.88 19.91
C VAL A 306 -2.52 -6.82 20.97
N THR A 307 -3.39 -6.31 21.85
CA THR A 307 -4.06 -7.12 22.90
C THR A 307 -5.05 -8.13 22.30
N LEU A 308 -5.75 -7.74 21.23
CA LEU A 308 -6.65 -8.64 20.52
C LEU A 308 -5.88 -9.82 19.90
N GLY A 309 -4.73 -9.55 19.28
CA GLY A 309 -3.81 -10.58 18.79
C GLY A 309 -3.39 -11.55 19.90
N ALA A 310 -3.02 -11.04 21.07
CA ALA A 310 -2.69 -11.87 22.23
C ALA A 310 -3.81 -12.81 22.67
N THR A 311 -5.05 -12.32 22.64
CA THR A 311 -6.22 -13.13 22.98
C THR A 311 -6.40 -14.28 21.98
N ALA A 312 -6.27 -13.99 20.69
CA ALA A 312 -6.42 -14.98 19.63
C ALA A 312 -5.32 -16.06 19.66
N LEU A 313 -4.07 -15.65 19.89
CA LEU A 313 -2.92 -16.55 19.91
C LEU A 313 -2.90 -17.41 21.18
N ALA A 314 -3.35 -16.88 22.32
CA ALA A 314 -3.52 -17.69 23.53
C ALA A 314 -4.57 -18.79 23.34
N GLU A 315 -5.69 -18.49 22.68
CA GLU A 315 -6.70 -19.50 22.31
C GLU A 315 -6.13 -20.54 21.33
N ALA A 316 -5.32 -20.13 20.35
CA ALA A 316 -4.66 -21.03 19.41
C ALA A 316 -3.67 -21.98 20.12
N VAL A 317 -2.83 -21.45 21.03
CA VAL A 317 -1.95 -22.26 21.88
C VAL A 317 -2.75 -23.25 22.72
N ARG A 318 -3.85 -22.81 23.34
CA ARG A 318 -4.72 -23.69 24.13
C ARG A 318 -5.25 -24.85 23.29
N ARG A 319 -5.77 -24.57 22.09
CA ARG A 319 -6.25 -25.60 21.16
C ARG A 319 -5.17 -26.60 20.77
N ILE A 320 -3.98 -26.11 20.41
CA ILE A 320 -2.84 -26.95 20.03
C ILE A 320 -2.43 -27.84 21.22
N GLY A 321 -2.23 -27.24 22.39
CA GLY A 321 -1.81 -27.94 23.60
C GLY A 321 -2.79 -29.02 24.05
N LEU A 322 -4.09 -28.78 23.88
CA LEU A 322 -5.15 -29.74 24.22
C LEU A 322 -5.46 -30.74 23.11
N GLY A 323 -4.95 -30.53 21.89
CA GLY A 323 -5.27 -31.35 20.72
C GLY A 323 -6.70 -31.11 20.19
N GLU A 324 -7.25 -29.91 20.42
CA GLU A 324 -8.52 -29.48 19.84
C GLU A 324 -8.34 -29.16 18.34
N PRO A 325 -9.43 -29.22 17.54
CA PRO A 325 -9.35 -28.89 16.12
C PRO A 325 -8.89 -27.44 15.86
N LEU A 326 -7.77 -27.31 15.16
CA LEU A 326 -7.25 -26.06 14.62
C LEU A 326 -6.37 -26.38 13.41
N GLY A 327 -6.87 -26.13 12.20
CA GLY A 327 -6.11 -26.31 10.96
C GLY A 327 -5.22 -25.11 10.63
N SER A 328 -4.35 -25.26 9.65
CA SER A 328 -3.58 -24.13 9.11
C SER A 328 -4.46 -23.18 8.31
N GLY A 329 -4.23 -21.87 8.41
CA GLY A 329 -4.95 -20.85 7.65
C GLY A 329 -4.83 -19.46 8.25
N ARG A 330 -5.54 -18.50 7.65
CA ARG A 330 -5.68 -17.13 8.16
C ARG A 330 -7.12 -16.85 8.54
N THR A 331 -7.28 -16.09 9.62
CA THR A 331 -8.58 -15.52 10.00
C THR A 331 -8.41 -14.08 10.45
N ARG A 332 -9.51 -13.32 10.50
CA ARG A 332 -9.55 -11.97 11.03
C ARG A 332 -10.59 -11.89 12.14
N ILE A 333 -10.17 -11.36 13.28
CA ILE A 333 -11.08 -10.96 14.35
C ILE A 333 -11.21 -9.44 14.22
N ASP A 334 -12.04 -8.98 13.30
CA ASP A 334 -12.17 -7.55 13.00
C ASP A 334 -13.20 -6.89 13.93
N VAL A 335 -12.71 -6.30 15.02
CA VAL A 335 -13.54 -5.59 16.01
C VAL A 335 -14.28 -4.42 15.35
N GLY A 336 -13.64 -3.69 14.43
CA GLY A 336 -14.27 -2.57 13.74
C GLY A 336 -15.45 -3.05 12.90
N TRP A 337 -15.24 -4.07 12.07
CA TRP A 337 -16.31 -4.67 11.27
C TRP A 337 -17.43 -5.21 12.16
N SER A 338 -17.12 -5.92 13.26
CA SER A 338 -18.15 -6.42 14.17
C SER A 338 -19.00 -5.30 14.79
N LEU A 339 -18.39 -4.15 15.10
CA LEU A 339 -19.10 -2.98 15.63
C LEU A 339 -19.87 -2.20 14.55
N ASP A 340 -19.38 -2.17 13.31
CA ASP A 340 -20.10 -1.57 12.17
C ASP A 340 -21.31 -2.40 11.74
N ASN A 341 -21.26 -3.72 11.98
CA ASN A 341 -22.32 -4.68 11.67
C ASN A 341 -23.12 -5.07 12.91
N LEU A 342 -23.26 -4.14 13.86
CA LEU A 342 -24.22 -4.31 14.95
C LEU A 342 -25.62 -4.42 14.35
N GLY A 343 -26.10 -5.66 14.26
CA GLY A 343 -27.47 -5.96 13.91
C GLY A 343 -28.35 -5.86 15.15
N GLU A 344 -29.55 -5.32 14.96
CA GLU A 344 -30.65 -5.68 15.83
C GLU A 344 -30.93 -7.20 15.63
N PRO A 345 -31.05 -8.00 16.69
CA PRO A 345 -31.25 -9.45 16.56
C PRO A 345 -32.53 -9.76 15.77
N GLU A 346 -32.43 -10.65 14.79
CA GLU A 346 -33.57 -11.02 13.94
C GLU A 346 -34.66 -11.76 14.72
N MET A 347 -35.91 -11.27 14.58
CA MET A 347 -37.10 -12.11 14.70
C MET A 347 -37.44 -12.66 13.32
N ALA A 348 -37.53 -13.99 13.23
CA ALA A 348 -37.51 -14.75 11.99
C ALA A 348 -38.51 -14.28 10.91
N ARG A 349 -38.01 -14.09 9.69
CA ARG A 349 -38.65 -14.59 8.46
C ARG A 349 -37.73 -14.50 7.23
N GLU A 350 -37.67 -15.61 6.50
CA GLU A 350 -36.89 -15.85 5.27
C GLU A 350 -37.68 -15.46 4.01
N ASP A 351 -36.98 -15.06 2.93
CA ASP A 351 -37.41 -15.25 1.53
C ASP A 351 -36.20 -15.14 0.56
N THR A 352 -36.25 -15.82 -0.60
CA THR A 352 -35.15 -15.93 -1.60
C THR A 352 -35.62 -15.58 -3.04
N PRO A 353 -34.78 -14.96 -3.91
CA PRO A 353 -35.09 -14.77 -5.35
C PRO A 353 -33.99 -15.27 -6.36
N SER A 354 -34.31 -15.26 -7.66
CA SER A 354 -33.49 -15.74 -8.81
C SER A 354 -33.75 -14.93 -10.10
N ALA A 355 -32.74 -14.80 -11.00
CA ALA A 355 -32.79 -15.05 -12.48
C ALA A 355 -31.60 -14.40 -13.26
N ALA A 356 -31.31 -14.91 -14.47
CA ALA A 356 -30.03 -14.81 -15.22
C ALA A 356 -30.07 -14.10 -16.60
N GLU A 357 -28.91 -13.50 -16.95
CA GLU A 357 -28.05 -13.50 -18.18
C GLU A 357 -28.45 -13.13 -19.65
N SER A 358 -27.37 -12.71 -20.40
CA SER A 358 -27.03 -12.75 -21.86
C SER A 358 -27.39 -11.53 -22.77
N GLN A 359 -26.71 -11.16 -23.89
CA GLN A 359 -25.33 -11.05 -24.44
C GLN A 359 -25.43 -10.48 -25.91
N ALA A 360 -24.30 -9.98 -26.48
CA ALA A 360 -23.82 -10.10 -27.90
C ALA A 360 -23.72 -8.89 -28.90
N GLU A 361 -22.46 -8.54 -29.24
CA GLU A 361 -21.69 -8.42 -30.54
C GLU A 361 -21.96 -7.47 -31.76
N GLN A 362 -20.84 -7.22 -32.49
CA GLN A 362 -20.41 -6.16 -33.47
C GLN A 362 -20.38 -6.54 -34.99
N VAL A 363 -20.02 -5.59 -35.90
CA VAL A 363 -19.84 -5.72 -37.39
C VAL A 363 -18.69 -4.81 -37.98
N SER A 364 -18.23 -5.06 -39.24
CA SER A 364 -16.99 -4.68 -40.04
C SER A 364 -17.04 -3.53 -41.11
N SER A 365 -15.97 -3.32 -41.96
CA SER A 365 -15.49 -2.06 -42.66
C SER A 365 -15.14 -1.96 -44.22
N GLU A 366 -15.14 -0.75 -44.87
CA GLU A 366 -14.79 -0.23 -46.26
C GLU A 366 -13.77 1.02 -46.37
N PHE A 367 -13.68 1.84 -47.47
CA PHE A 367 -12.63 2.90 -47.73
C PHE A 367 -12.73 4.22 -46.94
N PRO A 368 -13.89 4.89 -46.84
CA PRO A 368 -14.06 5.98 -45.87
C PRO A 368 -13.61 5.56 -44.47
N ASP A 369 -13.67 4.26 -44.19
CA ASP A 369 -13.20 3.64 -42.97
C ASP A 369 -11.68 3.68 -42.83
N VAL A 370 -10.87 3.88 -43.88
CA VAL A 370 -9.43 4.10 -43.75
C VAL A 370 -9.14 5.48 -43.16
N VAL A 371 -9.81 6.53 -43.66
CA VAL A 371 -9.66 7.88 -43.11
C VAL A 371 -10.29 7.98 -41.72
N ALA A 372 -11.46 7.35 -41.53
CA ALA A 372 -12.10 7.29 -40.23
C ALA A 372 -11.28 6.45 -39.22
N ALA A 373 -10.68 5.34 -39.65
CA ALA A 373 -9.75 4.55 -38.83
C ALA A 373 -8.48 5.33 -38.48
N ALA A 374 -7.99 6.22 -39.34
CA ALA A 374 -6.90 7.12 -39.01
C ALA A 374 -7.31 8.16 -37.97
N ALA A 375 -8.50 8.77 -38.14
CA ALA A 375 -9.01 9.76 -37.20
C ALA A 375 -9.14 9.20 -35.77
N ILE A 376 -9.71 7.99 -35.61
CA ILE A 376 -9.85 7.38 -34.28
C ILE A 376 -8.50 7.02 -33.62
N ARG A 377 -7.39 6.91 -34.37
CA ARG A 377 -6.05 6.66 -33.78
C ARG A 377 -5.47 7.86 -33.04
N ALA A 378 -6.06 9.04 -33.18
CA ALA A 378 -5.64 10.21 -32.44
C ALA A 378 -5.61 9.96 -30.92
N PRO A 379 -4.70 10.63 -30.19
CA PRO A 379 -4.67 10.58 -28.73
C PRO A 379 -5.86 11.35 -28.14
N SER A 380 -6.29 10.94 -26.95
CA SER A 380 -7.27 11.65 -26.12
C SER A 380 -6.95 11.42 -24.64
N GLY A 381 -7.38 12.35 -23.78
CA GLY A 381 -7.24 12.20 -22.31
C GLY A 381 -7.90 10.90 -21.85
N GLY A 382 -7.23 10.13 -20.97
CA GLY A 382 -7.72 8.82 -20.52
C GLY A 382 -7.93 7.79 -21.63
N ASN A 383 -7.55 8.08 -22.89
CA ASN A 383 -7.97 7.32 -24.07
C ASN A 383 -9.52 7.13 -24.16
N VAL A 384 -10.29 8.12 -23.68
CA VAL A 384 -11.76 8.06 -23.65
C VAL A 384 -12.41 8.22 -25.02
N GLN A 385 -11.66 8.74 -25.99
CA GLN A 385 -12.07 8.93 -27.39
C GLN A 385 -13.37 9.75 -27.45
N PRO A 386 -13.32 11.06 -27.12
CA PRO A 386 -14.47 11.92 -26.83
C PRO A 386 -15.20 12.38 -28.10
N TRP A 387 -15.33 11.48 -29.08
CA TRP A 387 -15.83 11.81 -30.41
C TRP A 387 -16.69 10.70 -31.00
N TYR A 388 -17.58 11.09 -31.91
CA TYR A 388 -18.03 10.21 -32.98
C TYR A 388 -17.41 10.66 -34.29
N VAL A 389 -16.86 9.71 -35.03
CA VAL A 389 -16.35 9.94 -36.39
C VAL A 389 -17.41 9.47 -37.36
N GLU A 390 -18.15 10.44 -37.87
CA GLU A 390 -19.15 10.25 -38.91
C GLU A 390 -18.49 10.35 -40.28
N PHE A 391 -18.76 9.41 -41.18
CA PHE A 391 -18.17 9.45 -42.51
C PHE A 391 -19.12 8.92 -43.60
N ASP A 392 -18.90 9.42 -44.81
CA ASP A 392 -19.54 9.01 -46.05
C ASP A 392 -18.51 9.07 -47.21
N GLU A 393 -18.97 9.00 -48.45
CA GLU A 393 -18.10 9.04 -49.64
C GLU A 393 -17.44 10.40 -49.90
N ASP A 394 -17.97 11.47 -49.29
CA ASP A 394 -17.62 12.87 -49.57
C ASP A 394 -16.87 13.56 -48.43
N ALA A 395 -17.07 13.14 -47.17
CA ALA A 395 -16.46 13.77 -46.02
C ALA A 395 -16.28 12.86 -44.80
N VAL A 396 -15.38 13.27 -43.90
CA VAL A 396 -15.30 12.81 -42.51
C VAL A 396 -15.61 13.97 -41.58
N THR A 397 -16.55 13.77 -40.66
CA THR A 397 -16.94 14.72 -39.62
C THR A 397 -16.66 14.11 -38.25
N ILE A 398 -15.80 14.76 -37.48
CA ILE A 398 -15.46 14.37 -36.10
C ILE A 398 -16.26 15.28 -35.18
N ARG A 399 -17.25 14.72 -34.48
CA ARG A 399 -18.14 15.45 -33.58
C ARG A 399 -17.82 15.12 -32.14
N VAL A 400 -17.84 16.10 -31.25
CA VAL A 400 -17.71 15.86 -29.81
C VAL A 400 -18.82 14.92 -29.32
N ALA A 401 -18.46 14.00 -28.44
CA ALA A 401 -19.37 13.08 -27.76
C ALA A 401 -19.32 13.38 -26.25
N PRO A 402 -20.20 14.27 -25.73
CA PRO A 402 -20.15 14.72 -24.34
C PRO A 402 -20.33 13.59 -23.31
N GLU A 403 -20.89 12.44 -23.71
CA GLU A 403 -20.98 11.24 -22.86
C GLU A 403 -19.62 10.58 -22.58
N PHE A 404 -18.58 10.90 -23.35
CA PHE A 404 -17.24 10.34 -23.22
C PHE A 404 -16.26 11.42 -22.74
N THR A 405 -16.47 11.91 -21.52
CA THR A 405 -15.67 12.99 -20.94
C THR A 405 -15.30 12.70 -19.48
N SER A 406 -14.49 13.57 -18.90
CA SER A 406 -14.12 13.58 -17.48
C SER A 406 -14.21 15.00 -16.94
N ALA A 407 -14.20 15.16 -15.61
CA ALA A 407 -14.14 16.47 -14.95
C ALA A 407 -12.94 17.33 -15.39
N MET A 408 -11.84 16.71 -15.81
CA MET A 408 -10.65 17.43 -16.28
C MET A 408 -10.85 18.06 -17.67
N ASP A 409 -11.88 17.66 -18.41
CA ASP A 409 -12.27 18.26 -19.68
C ASP A 409 -13.17 19.49 -19.47
N VAL A 410 -12.60 20.50 -18.81
CA VAL A 410 -13.29 21.74 -18.47
C VAL A 410 -13.84 22.42 -19.72
N GLU A 411 -15.15 22.65 -19.75
CA GLU A 411 -15.86 23.27 -20.88
C GLU A 411 -15.55 22.59 -22.24
N SER A 412 -15.33 21.27 -22.27
CA SER A 412 -14.98 20.50 -23.48
C SER A 412 -13.66 20.90 -24.16
N ARG A 413 -12.77 21.62 -23.48
CA ARG A 413 -11.49 22.09 -24.05
C ARG A 413 -10.53 20.94 -24.35
N GLY A 414 -10.45 19.94 -23.48
CA GLY A 414 -9.67 18.72 -23.71
C GLY A 414 -10.25 17.88 -24.86
N SER A 415 -11.58 17.80 -24.97
CA SER A 415 -12.26 17.19 -26.11
C SER A 415 -11.96 17.92 -27.42
N ALA A 416 -11.94 19.26 -27.40
CA ALA A 416 -11.57 20.06 -28.57
C ALA A 416 -10.12 19.79 -29.03
N VAL A 417 -9.17 19.68 -28.09
CA VAL A 417 -7.78 19.26 -28.39
C VAL A 417 -7.76 17.88 -29.05
N ALA A 418 -8.53 16.94 -28.50
CA ALA A 418 -8.61 15.59 -29.02
C ALA A 418 -9.18 15.57 -30.47
N ILE A 419 -10.26 16.32 -30.73
CA ILE A 419 -10.84 16.50 -32.07
C ILE A 419 -9.84 17.12 -33.04
N GLY A 420 -9.03 18.07 -32.57
CA GLY A 420 -7.92 18.65 -33.34
C GLY A 420 -6.92 17.61 -33.81
N ALA A 421 -6.48 16.74 -32.91
CA ALA A 421 -5.57 15.65 -33.25
C ALA A 421 -6.22 14.64 -34.23
N ALA A 422 -7.50 14.32 -34.04
CA ALA A 422 -8.25 13.45 -34.96
C ALA A 422 -8.40 14.06 -36.36
N LEU A 423 -8.65 15.38 -36.45
CA LEU A 423 -8.71 16.10 -37.72
C LEU A 423 -7.35 16.09 -38.43
N PHE A 424 -6.26 16.30 -37.68
CA PHE A 424 -4.91 16.22 -38.24
C PHE A 424 -4.65 14.83 -38.84
N ASN A 425 -5.00 13.77 -38.11
CA ASN A 425 -4.83 12.39 -38.59
C ASN A 425 -5.69 12.07 -39.82
N ALA A 426 -6.93 12.58 -39.87
CA ALA A 426 -7.79 12.47 -41.03
C ALA A 426 -7.17 13.17 -42.26
N ARG A 427 -6.62 14.38 -42.08
CA ARG A 427 -5.95 15.14 -43.16
C ARG A 427 -4.71 14.41 -43.67
N VAL A 428 -3.89 13.87 -42.76
CA VAL A 428 -2.72 13.05 -43.11
C VAL A 428 -3.12 11.82 -43.95
N ALA A 429 -4.16 11.09 -43.51
CA ALA A 429 -4.66 9.94 -44.25
C ALA A 429 -5.22 10.32 -45.62
N ALA A 430 -6.00 11.40 -45.71
CA ALA A 430 -6.54 11.88 -46.98
C ALA A 430 -5.43 12.33 -47.94
N ALA A 431 -4.40 13.04 -47.45
CA ALA A 431 -3.25 13.45 -48.26
C ALA A 431 -2.47 12.25 -48.82
N ALA A 432 -2.22 11.23 -48.00
CA ALA A 432 -1.52 10.02 -48.44
C ALA A 432 -2.30 9.19 -49.48
N HIS A 433 -3.62 9.36 -49.54
CA HIS A 433 -4.49 8.71 -50.53
C HIS A 433 -4.88 9.66 -51.69
N GLY A 434 -4.28 10.85 -51.77
CA GLY A 434 -4.55 11.81 -52.84
C GLY A 434 -5.97 12.37 -52.83
N ARG A 435 -6.62 12.40 -51.66
CA ARG A 435 -8.01 12.84 -51.46
C ARG A 435 -8.15 14.01 -50.48
N LEU A 436 -7.08 14.77 -50.26
CA LEU A 436 -7.10 15.92 -49.36
C LEU A 436 -8.02 17.02 -49.90
N GLY A 437 -8.76 17.66 -49.01
CA GLY A 437 -9.59 18.81 -49.33
C GLY A 437 -9.73 19.75 -48.13
N PRO A 438 -10.67 20.71 -48.19
CA PRO A 438 -10.78 21.74 -47.16
C PRO A 438 -11.28 21.17 -45.83
N ALA A 439 -10.67 21.64 -44.74
CA ALA A 439 -11.10 21.37 -43.37
C ALA A 439 -11.77 22.60 -42.75
N SER A 440 -12.82 22.39 -41.97
CA SER A 440 -13.54 23.46 -41.26
C SER A 440 -13.94 23.02 -39.86
N VAL A 441 -13.97 23.97 -38.92
CA VAL A 441 -14.45 23.77 -37.55
C VAL A 441 -15.74 24.56 -37.36
N SER A 442 -16.75 23.94 -36.78
CA SER A 442 -18.02 24.56 -36.41
C SER A 442 -18.33 24.29 -34.96
N ASP A 443 -18.84 25.30 -34.27
CA ASP A 443 -19.36 25.20 -32.91
C ASP A 443 -20.78 25.78 -32.92
N ASP A 444 -21.78 24.91 -33.02
CA ASP A 444 -23.19 25.28 -33.16
C ASP A 444 -24.07 24.55 -32.13
N GLY A 445 -25.40 24.71 -32.23
CA GLY A 445 -26.35 24.06 -31.30
C GLY A 445 -26.31 22.52 -31.30
N ALA A 446 -25.57 21.87 -32.22
CA ALA A 446 -25.31 20.44 -32.26
C ALA A 446 -23.91 20.05 -31.72
N GLY A 447 -23.19 21.00 -31.10
CA GLY A 447 -21.88 20.82 -30.48
C GLY A 447 -20.70 20.93 -31.44
N LEU A 448 -19.50 21.06 -30.87
CA LEU A 448 -18.24 21.18 -31.61
C LEU A 448 -18.04 20.03 -32.62
N ALA A 449 -17.74 20.40 -33.87
CA ALA A 449 -17.41 19.45 -34.92
C ALA A 449 -16.30 19.97 -35.84
N ALA A 450 -15.44 19.05 -36.29
CA ALA A 450 -14.42 19.29 -37.30
C ALA A 450 -14.71 18.43 -38.53
N THR A 451 -14.80 19.05 -39.70
CA THR A 451 -15.16 18.37 -40.95
C THR A 451 -14.01 18.49 -41.94
N LEU A 452 -13.58 17.36 -42.50
CA LEU A 452 -12.71 17.27 -43.66
C LEU A 452 -13.55 16.83 -44.86
N ARG A 453 -13.67 17.69 -45.87
CA ARG A 453 -14.27 17.31 -47.16
C ARG A 453 -13.19 16.73 -48.05
N PHE A 454 -13.47 15.61 -48.71
CA PHE A 454 -12.54 15.01 -49.64
C PHE A 454 -12.46 15.85 -50.92
N GLY A 455 -11.24 16.04 -51.40
CA GLY A 455 -10.92 16.80 -52.61
C GLY A 455 -9.79 16.14 -53.37
N ASP A 456 -9.07 16.91 -54.19
CA ASP A 456 -7.92 16.46 -54.99
C ASP A 456 -6.66 17.30 -54.68
N ASP A 457 -6.62 17.95 -53.51
CA ASP A 457 -5.47 18.76 -53.09
C ASP A 457 -4.25 17.88 -52.82
N ALA A 458 -3.05 18.38 -53.13
CA ALA A 458 -1.80 17.66 -52.92
C ALA A 458 -0.95 18.35 -51.84
N ASP A 459 -0.58 17.58 -50.82
CA ASP A 459 0.35 18.00 -49.76
C ASP A 459 1.30 16.83 -49.45
N SER A 460 2.49 16.86 -50.05
CA SER A 460 3.46 15.76 -49.95
C SER A 460 4.10 15.67 -48.57
N GLU A 461 4.23 16.80 -47.86
CA GLU A 461 4.80 16.84 -46.51
C GLU A 461 3.83 16.18 -45.53
N LEU A 462 2.55 16.54 -45.62
CA LEU A 462 1.48 15.93 -44.82
C LEU A 462 1.28 14.44 -45.16
N ALA A 463 1.33 14.07 -46.44
CA ALA A 463 1.25 12.68 -46.87
C ALA A 463 2.40 11.80 -46.32
N ALA A 464 3.61 12.37 -46.19
CA ALA A 464 4.76 11.66 -45.64
C ALA A 464 4.59 11.29 -44.15
N LEU A 465 3.69 11.97 -43.42
CA LEU A 465 3.39 11.68 -42.02
C LEU A 465 2.47 10.48 -41.83
N TYR A 466 1.90 9.88 -42.88
CA TYR A 466 0.91 8.81 -42.73
C TYR A 466 1.43 7.60 -41.95
N ARG A 467 2.61 7.08 -42.32
CA ARG A 467 3.21 5.97 -41.58
C ARG A 467 3.64 6.36 -40.15
N PRO A 468 4.39 7.46 -39.95
CA PRO A 468 4.71 7.97 -38.60
C PRO A 468 3.50 8.16 -37.69
N MET A 469 2.40 8.71 -38.21
CA MET A 469 1.14 8.89 -37.48
C MET A 469 0.54 7.55 -37.02
N LEU A 470 0.55 6.52 -37.87
CA LEU A 470 0.06 5.18 -37.49
C LEU A 470 0.99 4.49 -36.47
N GLU A 471 2.27 4.85 -36.46
CA GLU A 471 3.27 4.32 -35.54
C GLU A 471 3.31 5.07 -34.19
N ARG A 472 2.72 6.28 -34.12
CA ARG A 472 2.67 7.14 -32.93
C ARG A 472 2.13 6.39 -31.72
N GLU A 473 2.83 6.53 -30.60
CA GLU A 473 2.45 5.87 -29.35
C GLU A 473 2.63 6.79 -28.13
N THR A 474 1.97 6.44 -27.03
CA THR A 474 2.22 7.02 -25.72
C THR A 474 3.20 6.16 -24.98
N ASN A 475 4.35 6.73 -24.64
CA ASN A 475 5.45 6.00 -24.03
C ASN A 475 5.74 6.54 -22.64
N ARG A 476 5.43 5.74 -21.62
CA ARG A 476 5.56 6.13 -20.21
C ARG A 476 6.84 5.64 -19.56
N HIS A 477 7.81 5.09 -20.30
CA HIS A 477 9.08 4.64 -19.73
C HIS A 477 9.72 5.73 -18.88
N HIS A 478 10.28 5.36 -17.73
CA HIS A 478 10.85 6.32 -16.79
C HIS A 478 11.86 7.26 -17.48
N GLY A 479 12.72 6.67 -18.33
CA GLY A 479 13.68 7.37 -19.17
C GLY A 479 14.93 7.82 -18.42
N GLU A 480 15.92 8.27 -19.20
CA GLU A 480 17.15 8.89 -18.69
C GLU A 480 17.34 10.29 -19.32
N PRO A 481 17.67 11.32 -18.52
CA PRO A 481 17.89 12.67 -19.04
C PRO A 481 19.06 12.72 -20.02
N THR A 482 18.79 13.20 -21.23
CA THR A 482 19.80 13.45 -22.26
C THR A 482 19.55 14.81 -22.91
N ALA A 483 20.57 15.40 -23.53
CA ALA A 483 20.43 16.71 -24.15
C ALA A 483 19.56 16.62 -25.43
N VAL A 484 18.53 17.47 -25.53
CA VAL A 484 17.78 17.64 -26.78
C VAL A 484 18.61 18.49 -27.74
N GLY A 485 18.96 17.93 -28.89
CA GLY A 485 19.75 18.62 -29.90
C GLY A 485 19.03 19.82 -30.53
N ALA A 486 19.78 20.82 -30.98
CA ALA A 486 19.23 22.03 -31.59
C ALA A 486 18.39 21.75 -32.85
N GLU A 487 18.78 20.74 -33.64
CA GLU A 487 18.01 20.32 -34.83
C GLU A 487 16.63 19.77 -34.45
N THR A 488 16.55 18.94 -33.41
CA THR A 488 15.27 18.45 -32.90
C THR A 488 14.42 19.59 -32.36
N ALA A 489 14.98 20.46 -31.52
CA ALA A 489 14.24 21.60 -30.99
C ALA A 489 13.65 22.47 -32.12
N ALA A 490 14.44 22.77 -33.16
CA ALA A 490 13.99 23.53 -34.32
C ALA A 490 12.91 22.80 -35.13
N ALA A 491 12.98 21.48 -35.27
CA ALA A 491 11.95 20.68 -35.93
C ALA A 491 10.62 20.72 -35.16
N LEU A 492 10.66 20.61 -33.83
CA LEU A 492 9.47 20.68 -32.99
C LEU A 492 8.82 22.07 -33.01
N HIS A 493 9.61 23.15 -32.93
CA HIS A 493 9.11 24.52 -33.06
C HIS A 493 8.40 24.73 -34.39
N ARG A 494 9.01 24.28 -35.49
CA ARG A 494 8.45 24.38 -36.83
C ARG A 494 7.12 23.62 -36.95
N ALA A 495 7.07 22.38 -36.46
CA ALA A 495 5.84 21.58 -36.47
C ALA A 495 4.68 22.26 -35.72
N ALA A 496 4.97 22.97 -34.62
CA ALA A 496 3.97 23.76 -33.91
C ALA A 496 3.53 25.00 -34.71
N GLU A 497 4.49 25.78 -35.23
CA GLU A 497 4.25 27.03 -35.95
C GLU A 497 3.45 26.84 -37.25
N GLU A 498 3.81 25.82 -38.04
CA GLU A 498 3.11 25.46 -39.29
C GLU A 498 1.64 25.05 -39.05
N ASN A 499 1.33 24.60 -37.84
CA ASN A 499 -0.03 24.24 -37.41
C ASN A 499 -0.68 25.32 -36.52
N GLY A 500 -0.11 26.53 -36.48
CA GLY A 500 -0.72 27.69 -35.82
C GLY A 500 -0.68 27.66 -34.30
N ALA A 501 0.33 27.01 -33.71
CA ALA A 501 0.60 26.98 -32.28
C ALA A 501 2.00 27.51 -31.96
N ARG A 502 2.26 27.71 -30.66
CA ARG A 502 3.57 28.01 -30.09
C ARG A 502 4.05 26.82 -29.27
N LEU A 503 5.35 26.60 -29.26
CA LEU A 503 6.00 25.58 -28.45
C LEU A 503 6.98 26.23 -27.47
N SER A 504 6.92 25.85 -26.21
CA SER A 504 7.95 26.15 -25.20
C SER A 504 8.67 24.85 -24.84
N ILE A 505 10.00 24.83 -24.90
CA ILE A 505 10.81 23.65 -24.57
C ILE A 505 11.64 23.97 -23.32
N VAL A 506 11.31 23.31 -22.21
CA VAL A 506 12.03 23.42 -20.95
C VAL A 506 13.09 22.33 -20.89
N THR A 507 14.36 22.73 -20.81
CA THR A 507 15.53 21.84 -20.71
C THR A 507 16.41 22.13 -19.49
N ASP A 508 16.28 23.32 -18.89
CA ASP A 508 17.01 23.65 -17.66
C ASP A 508 16.57 22.73 -16.52
N ARG A 509 17.54 22.25 -15.74
CA ARG A 509 17.30 21.25 -14.71
C ARG A 509 16.52 21.81 -13.52
N ALA A 510 16.78 23.06 -13.13
CA ALA A 510 16.04 23.69 -12.05
C ALA A 510 14.58 23.95 -12.47
N ASP A 511 14.37 24.33 -13.74
CA ASP A 511 13.03 24.52 -14.28
C ASP A 511 12.26 23.20 -14.42
N ILE A 512 12.92 22.10 -14.85
CA ILE A 512 12.32 20.76 -14.86
C ILE A 512 11.95 20.33 -13.43
N ASP A 513 12.81 20.59 -12.44
CA ASP A 513 12.53 20.24 -11.04
C ASP A 513 11.36 21.05 -10.47
N ALA A 514 11.25 22.33 -10.84
CA ALA A 514 10.11 23.19 -10.49
C ALA A 514 8.81 22.69 -11.15
N ALA A 515 8.86 22.37 -12.45
CA ALA A 515 7.73 21.76 -13.16
C ALA A 515 7.31 20.44 -12.51
N ALA A 516 8.26 19.58 -12.15
CA ALA A 516 8.01 18.30 -11.48
C ALA A 516 7.24 18.50 -10.17
N ALA A 517 7.64 19.48 -9.35
CA ALA A 517 6.96 19.79 -8.11
C ALA A 517 5.51 20.29 -8.33
N THR A 518 5.30 21.16 -9.32
CA THR A 518 3.97 21.69 -9.65
C THR A 518 3.05 20.60 -10.21
N LEU A 519 3.54 19.76 -11.12
CA LEU A 519 2.77 18.68 -11.73
C LEU A 519 2.45 17.58 -10.70
N ALA A 520 3.39 17.24 -9.81
CA ALA A 520 3.17 16.30 -8.71
C ALA A 520 2.12 16.79 -7.72
N ALA A 521 2.11 18.09 -7.37
CA ALA A 521 1.09 18.67 -6.50
C ALA A 521 -0.30 18.68 -7.15
N ALA A 522 -0.38 18.92 -8.46
CA ALA A 522 -1.62 18.80 -9.22
C ALA A 522 -2.14 17.35 -9.24
N ASP A 523 -1.25 16.37 -9.37
CA ASP A 523 -1.62 14.95 -9.37
C ASP A 523 -2.07 14.48 -7.98
N ARG A 524 -1.41 14.93 -6.91
CA ARG A 524 -1.89 14.77 -5.53
C ARG A 524 -3.32 15.28 -5.38
N THR A 525 -3.63 16.45 -5.93
CA THR A 525 -4.99 17.02 -5.90
C THR A 525 -5.99 16.13 -6.65
N ARG A 526 -5.57 15.50 -7.75
CA ARG A 526 -6.38 14.52 -8.50
C ARG A 526 -6.75 13.32 -7.62
N TYR A 527 -5.78 12.74 -6.91
CA TYR A 527 -6.01 11.63 -5.97
C TYR A 527 -6.92 12.00 -4.82
N LEU A 528 -6.76 13.19 -4.23
CA LEU A 528 -7.48 13.61 -3.03
C LEU A 528 -8.89 14.17 -3.31
N THR A 529 -9.22 14.44 -4.56
CA THR A 529 -10.55 14.91 -4.96
C THR A 529 -11.42 13.74 -5.41
N ALA A 530 -12.45 13.41 -4.64
CA ALA A 530 -13.25 12.19 -4.84
C ALA A 530 -13.76 11.95 -6.28
N ARG A 531 -14.27 13.00 -6.95
CA ARG A 531 -14.73 12.91 -8.35
C ARG A 531 -13.57 12.59 -9.31
N LEU A 532 -12.49 13.36 -9.21
CA LEU A 532 -11.30 13.20 -10.06
C LEU A 532 -10.61 11.85 -9.85
N HIS A 533 -10.57 11.37 -8.61
CA HIS A 533 -10.04 10.06 -8.25
C HIS A 533 -10.86 8.92 -8.85
N ALA A 534 -12.19 8.98 -8.72
CA ALA A 534 -13.07 7.97 -9.30
C ALA A 534 -12.94 7.89 -10.83
N GLU A 535 -12.88 9.04 -11.51
CA GLU A 535 -12.68 9.13 -12.96
C GLU A 535 -11.28 8.65 -13.38
N MET A 536 -10.23 9.04 -12.66
CA MET A 536 -8.86 8.58 -12.93
C MET A 536 -8.74 7.05 -12.92
N PHE A 537 -9.38 6.37 -11.97
CA PHE A 537 -9.35 4.92 -11.90
C PHE A 537 -10.33 4.24 -12.85
N SER A 538 -11.43 4.90 -13.24
CA SER A 538 -12.35 4.39 -14.27
C SER A 538 -11.75 4.47 -15.67
N GLU A 539 -10.73 5.30 -15.88
CA GLU A 539 -9.93 5.35 -17.11
C GLU A 539 -8.96 4.16 -17.24
N LEU A 540 -8.64 3.42 -16.17
CA LEU A 540 -7.68 2.31 -16.22
C LEU A 540 -8.35 1.00 -16.68
N ARG A 541 -7.57 0.13 -17.35
CA ARG A 541 -7.98 -1.20 -17.80
C ARG A 541 -6.99 -2.27 -17.35
N TRP A 542 -7.51 -3.30 -16.68
CA TRP A 542 -6.76 -4.47 -16.26
C TRP A 542 -6.87 -5.61 -17.29
N PRO A 543 -5.87 -6.50 -17.37
CA PRO A 543 -5.98 -7.69 -18.21
C PRO A 543 -7.23 -8.52 -17.87
N GLY A 544 -8.15 -8.64 -18.83
CA GLY A 544 -9.42 -9.38 -18.68
C GLY A 544 -10.67 -8.52 -18.52
N ASP A 545 -10.53 -7.19 -18.42
CA ASP A 545 -11.67 -6.27 -18.39
C ASP A 545 -12.52 -6.36 -19.68
N PRO A 546 -13.85 -6.12 -19.60
CA PRO A 546 -14.77 -6.34 -20.72
C PRO A 546 -14.66 -5.32 -21.86
N ASP A 547 -14.09 -4.14 -21.61
CA ASP A 547 -13.95 -3.05 -22.60
C ASP A 547 -12.50 -2.57 -22.71
N PRO A 548 -11.62 -3.30 -23.41
CA PRO A 548 -10.21 -2.97 -23.53
C PRO A 548 -9.91 -1.90 -24.60
N ASP A 549 -10.92 -1.47 -25.37
CA ASP A 549 -10.74 -0.62 -26.55
C ASP A 549 -10.88 0.89 -26.24
N ALA A 550 -11.28 1.22 -25.02
CA ALA A 550 -11.18 2.53 -24.40
C ALA A 550 -10.46 2.45 -23.05
N GLY A 551 -9.86 3.56 -22.60
CA GLY A 551 -9.08 3.57 -21.36
C GLY A 551 -7.59 3.29 -21.55
N ILE A 552 -6.85 3.31 -20.44
CA ILE A 552 -5.39 3.11 -20.36
C ILE A 552 -5.14 1.72 -19.78
N ASP A 553 -4.55 0.83 -20.59
CA ASP A 553 -4.06 -0.45 -20.12
C ASP A 553 -3.00 -0.23 -19.04
N VAL A 554 -3.19 -0.79 -17.84
CA VAL A 554 -2.29 -0.59 -16.70
C VAL A 554 -0.85 -1.04 -16.98
N ARG A 555 -0.64 -1.96 -17.93
CA ARG A 555 0.70 -2.38 -18.37
C ARG A 555 1.43 -1.29 -19.16
N SER A 556 0.71 -0.34 -19.74
CA SER A 556 1.28 0.83 -20.44
C SER A 556 1.68 1.96 -19.50
N LEU A 557 1.47 1.81 -18.18
CA LEU A 557 1.91 2.77 -17.16
C LEU A 557 3.41 2.65 -16.85
N GLU A 558 4.05 1.52 -17.21
CA GLU A 558 5.48 1.28 -16.95
C GLU A 558 5.82 1.52 -15.46
N LEU A 559 4.93 1.04 -14.58
CA LEU A 559 5.14 1.02 -13.13
C LEU A 559 6.04 -0.15 -12.78
N ASP A 560 6.94 0.05 -11.82
CA ASP A 560 7.65 -1.08 -11.25
C ASP A 560 6.72 -1.96 -10.39
N PRO A 561 7.13 -3.19 -10.03
CA PRO A 561 6.28 -4.09 -9.26
C PRO A 561 5.84 -3.54 -7.89
N GLY A 562 6.64 -2.69 -7.26
CA GLY A 562 6.33 -2.01 -5.99
C GLY A 562 5.19 -1.02 -6.16
N ASP A 563 5.34 -0.10 -7.11
CA ASP A 563 4.35 0.95 -7.38
C ASP A 563 3.04 0.34 -7.91
N TYR A 564 3.13 -0.73 -8.72
CA TYR A 564 1.97 -1.49 -9.17
C TYR A 564 1.21 -2.15 -8.00
N ALA A 565 1.92 -2.67 -7.00
CA ALA A 565 1.29 -3.25 -5.81
C ALA A 565 0.59 -2.19 -4.95
N VAL A 566 1.19 -1.00 -4.82
CA VAL A 566 0.61 0.14 -4.10
C VAL A 566 -0.65 0.67 -4.79
N MET A 567 -0.78 0.53 -6.12
CA MET A 567 -1.99 0.92 -6.88
C MET A 567 -3.28 0.29 -6.35
N GLY A 568 -3.22 -0.93 -5.79
CA GLY A 568 -4.36 -1.58 -5.14
C GLY A 568 -4.86 -0.85 -3.89
N ILE A 569 -3.97 -0.14 -3.19
CA ILE A 569 -4.32 0.76 -2.08
C ILE A 569 -4.82 2.10 -2.64
N LEU A 570 -4.13 2.66 -3.63
CA LEU A 570 -4.46 3.98 -4.16
C LEU A 570 -5.83 4.05 -4.85
N ARG A 571 -6.33 2.94 -5.41
CA ARG A 571 -7.68 2.88 -6.03
C ARG A 571 -8.84 2.95 -5.03
N ARG A 572 -8.57 2.88 -3.73
CA ARG A 572 -9.60 2.79 -2.68
C ARG A 572 -10.07 4.20 -2.30
N PRO A 573 -11.31 4.61 -2.63
CA PRO A 573 -11.78 5.98 -2.38
C PRO A 573 -11.79 6.34 -0.89
N GLU A 574 -12.03 5.37 -0.01
CA GLU A 574 -12.03 5.57 1.44
C GLU A 574 -10.63 5.83 2.02
N VAL A 575 -9.58 5.33 1.37
CA VAL A 575 -8.18 5.62 1.73
C VAL A 575 -7.86 7.07 1.37
N MET A 576 -8.24 7.51 0.16
CA MET A 576 -8.02 8.89 -0.28
C MET A 576 -8.79 9.90 0.57
N ALA A 577 -10.03 9.56 0.99
CA ALA A 577 -10.82 10.39 1.89
C ALA A 577 -10.12 10.62 3.24
N HIS A 578 -9.46 9.59 3.78
CA HIS A 578 -8.65 9.73 5.00
C HIS A 578 -7.43 10.62 4.78
N LEU A 579 -6.66 10.39 3.71
CA LEU A 579 -5.49 11.22 3.39
C LEU A 579 -5.89 12.71 3.21
N ALA A 580 -7.01 12.98 2.54
CA ALA A 580 -7.54 14.32 2.38
C ALA A 580 -7.93 14.94 3.73
N ALA A 581 -8.66 14.20 4.57
CA ALA A 581 -9.07 14.66 5.90
C ALA A 581 -7.89 14.94 6.85
N TRP A 582 -6.77 14.23 6.66
CA TRP A 582 -5.54 14.42 7.45
C TRP A 582 -4.63 15.52 6.89
N ASN A 583 -4.98 16.10 5.73
CA ASN A 583 -4.08 16.97 4.95
C ASN A 583 -2.73 16.28 4.64
N ALA A 584 -2.80 14.98 4.31
CA ALA A 584 -1.68 14.10 4.03
C ALA A 584 -1.58 13.79 2.51
N GLY A 585 -0.88 12.72 2.11
CA GLY A 585 -0.79 12.27 0.73
C GLY A 585 0.31 12.96 -0.08
N SER A 586 1.41 13.36 0.57
CA SER A 586 2.53 14.02 -0.14
C SER A 586 3.19 13.09 -1.17
N ALA A 587 3.21 11.79 -0.89
CA ALA A 587 3.73 10.74 -1.77
C ALA A 587 2.90 10.49 -3.04
N LEU A 588 1.64 10.94 -3.08
CA LEU A 588 0.72 10.67 -4.20
C LEU A 588 1.18 11.26 -5.55
N GLY A 589 2.07 12.25 -5.51
CA GLY A 589 2.66 12.86 -6.71
C GLY A 589 4.07 12.38 -7.05
N ASP A 590 4.64 11.43 -6.31
CA ASP A 590 6.06 11.10 -6.44
C ASP A 590 6.40 10.41 -7.76
N ASP A 591 5.55 9.50 -8.28
CA ASP A 591 5.75 8.91 -9.62
C ASP A 591 5.78 10.01 -10.70
N THR A 592 4.82 10.94 -10.66
CA THR A 592 4.79 12.09 -11.57
C THR A 592 6.05 12.96 -11.41
N ARG A 593 6.49 13.23 -10.17
CA ARG A 593 7.70 14.01 -9.88
C ARG A 593 8.94 13.35 -10.48
N ASP A 594 9.14 12.07 -10.22
CA ASP A 594 10.33 11.32 -10.62
C ASP A 594 10.39 11.14 -12.13
N ARG A 595 9.24 10.83 -12.77
CA ARG A 595 9.13 10.77 -14.24
C ARG A 595 9.44 12.12 -14.89
N VAL A 596 8.92 13.22 -14.35
CA VAL A 596 9.20 14.56 -14.90
C VAL A 596 10.68 14.91 -14.71
N ARG A 597 11.28 14.58 -13.57
CA ARG A 597 12.73 14.76 -13.35
C ARG A 597 13.58 13.93 -14.32
N ALA A 598 13.15 12.72 -14.65
CA ALA A 598 13.84 11.84 -15.59
C ALA A 598 13.72 12.27 -17.06
N SER A 599 12.93 13.30 -17.37
CA SER A 599 12.76 13.83 -18.72
C SER A 599 14.03 14.49 -19.25
N SER A 600 14.21 14.40 -20.56
CA SER A 600 15.19 15.18 -21.33
C SER A 600 14.69 16.60 -21.60
N ALA A 601 13.39 16.76 -21.83
CA ALA A 601 12.73 18.07 -21.91
C ALA A 601 11.22 17.97 -21.63
N LEU A 602 10.62 19.11 -21.28
CA LEU A 602 9.17 19.31 -21.34
C LEU A 602 8.83 20.22 -22.52
N ALA A 603 8.00 19.72 -23.42
CA ALA A 603 7.50 20.43 -24.59
C ALA A 603 6.04 20.87 -24.32
N VAL A 604 5.82 22.17 -24.13
CA VAL A 604 4.49 22.73 -23.83
C VAL A 604 3.92 23.41 -25.07
N VAL A 605 2.84 22.84 -25.60
CA VAL A 605 2.12 23.39 -26.75
C VAL A 605 1.08 24.39 -26.28
N SER A 606 1.00 25.55 -26.92
CA SER A 606 0.03 26.60 -26.60
C SER A 606 -0.51 27.28 -27.85
N VAL A 607 -1.70 27.87 -27.76
CA VAL A 607 -2.33 28.64 -28.85
C VAL A 607 -2.81 29.98 -28.33
N THR A 608 -2.77 31.01 -29.17
CA THR A 608 -3.45 32.27 -28.89
C THR A 608 -4.96 32.07 -29.05
N GLY A 609 -5.74 32.61 -28.11
CA GLY A 609 -7.18 32.50 -28.11
C GLY A 609 -7.73 31.51 -27.08
N HIS A 610 -9.05 31.48 -26.99
CA HIS A 610 -9.80 30.94 -25.87
C HIS A 610 -11.06 30.18 -26.30
N GLU A 611 -11.39 30.23 -27.60
CA GLU A 611 -12.56 29.56 -28.16
C GLU A 611 -12.23 28.09 -28.45
N LEU A 612 -13.23 27.20 -28.49
CA LEU A 612 -12.99 25.78 -28.76
C LEU A 612 -12.26 25.54 -30.09
N ALA A 613 -12.49 26.38 -31.10
CA ALA A 613 -11.77 26.32 -32.38
C ALA A 613 -10.25 26.54 -32.22
N ASP A 614 -9.82 27.36 -31.25
CA ASP A 614 -8.40 27.55 -30.95
C ASP A 614 -7.80 26.27 -30.35
N PHE A 615 -8.53 25.57 -29.48
CA PHE A 615 -8.13 24.27 -28.93
C PHE A 615 -8.09 23.17 -30.00
N VAL A 616 -9.01 23.15 -30.97
CA VAL A 616 -8.94 22.25 -32.13
C VAL A 616 -7.67 22.50 -32.97
N ARG A 617 -7.34 23.76 -33.23
CA ARG A 617 -6.06 24.12 -33.88
C ARG A 617 -4.86 23.65 -33.06
N GLY A 618 -4.92 23.88 -31.75
CA GLY A 618 -3.89 23.43 -30.81
C GLY A 618 -3.71 21.91 -30.79
N GLY A 619 -4.79 21.15 -30.86
CA GLY A 619 -4.77 19.70 -30.96
C GLY A 619 -4.09 19.18 -32.23
N SER A 620 -4.35 19.84 -33.37
CA SER A 620 -3.65 19.53 -34.63
C SER A 620 -2.14 19.76 -34.50
N ALA A 621 -1.75 20.89 -33.91
CA ALA A 621 -0.33 21.20 -33.69
C ALA A 621 0.34 20.26 -32.68
N MET A 622 -0.37 19.87 -31.62
CA MET A 622 0.12 18.92 -30.62
C MET A 622 0.39 17.55 -31.24
N GLU A 623 -0.50 17.04 -32.10
CA GLU A 623 -0.29 15.76 -32.80
C GLU A 623 0.91 15.85 -33.76
N ALA A 624 1.06 16.96 -34.49
CA ALA A 624 2.21 17.19 -35.36
C ALA A 624 3.53 17.22 -34.59
N VAL A 625 3.59 17.93 -33.46
CA VAL A 625 4.77 18.00 -32.57
C VAL A 625 5.09 16.61 -32.01
N TRP A 626 4.10 15.85 -31.58
CA TRP A 626 4.30 14.50 -31.04
C TRP A 626 4.87 13.55 -32.10
N ILE A 627 4.28 13.49 -33.29
CA ILE A 627 4.77 12.67 -34.40
C ILE A 627 6.21 13.06 -34.75
N THR A 628 6.49 14.36 -34.83
CA THR A 628 7.84 14.87 -35.14
C THR A 628 8.85 14.47 -34.07
N ALA A 629 8.49 14.59 -32.78
CA ALA A 629 9.35 14.16 -31.67
C ALA A 629 9.69 12.67 -31.74
N GLN A 630 8.70 11.83 -32.05
CA GLN A 630 8.90 10.40 -32.19
C GLN A 630 9.75 10.05 -33.43
N GLN A 631 9.59 10.77 -34.54
CA GLN A 631 10.48 10.63 -35.72
C GLN A 631 11.93 11.02 -35.41
N CYS A 632 12.14 11.99 -34.51
CA CYS A 632 13.46 12.32 -33.97
C CYS A 632 13.99 11.31 -32.94
N GLY A 633 13.26 10.22 -32.66
CA GLY A 633 13.67 9.14 -31.78
C GLY A 633 13.31 9.33 -30.30
N TRP A 634 12.47 10.31 -29.96
CA TRP A 634 12.07 10.54 -28.57
C TRP A 634 10.85 9.70 -28.18
N ALA A 635 10.90 9.12 -26.98
CA ALA A 635 9.71 8.63 -26.30
C ALA A 635 8.91 9.83 -25.80
N VAL A 636 7.60 9.83 -26.06
CA VAL A 636 6.71 10.95 -25.74
C VAL A 636 5.57 10.49 -24.84
N GLN A 637 5.40 11.19 -23.71
CA GLN A 637 4.24 11.03 -22.82
C GLN A 637 3.52 12.36 -22.64
N PRO A 638 2.20 12.42 -22.84
CA PRO A 638 1.41 13.57 -22.44
C PRO A 638 1.26 13.58 -20.91
N VAL A 639 1.43 14.76 -20.32
CA VAL A 639 1.19 15.04 -18.91
C VAL A 639 0.11 16.12 -18.84
N SER A 640 -1.06 15.75 -18.32
CA SER A 640 -2.20 16.65 -18.24
C SER A 640 -2.46 16.99 -16.76
N PRO A 641 -1.94 18.11 -16.23
CA PRO A 641 -2.25 18.50 -14.86
C PRO A 641 -3.73 18.85 -14.71
N VAL A 642 -4.29 18.64 -13.51
CA VAL A 642 -5.72 18.90 -13.20
C VAL A 642 -6.17 20.30 -13.61
N PHE A 643 -5.31 21.29 -13.42
CA PHE A 643 -5.61 22.69 -13.73
C PHE A 643 -5.52 23.06 -15.21
N LEU A 644 -5.09 22.15 -16.11
CA LEU A 644 -4.65 22.51 -17.47
C LEU A 644 -5.67 23.36 -18.23
N PHE A 645 -6.95 22.99 -18.15
CA PHE A 645 -8.02 23.64 -18.91
C PHE A 645 -8.88 24.61 -18.10
N ALA A 646 -8.68 24.74 -16.78
CA ALA A 646 -9.39 25.73 -15.97
C ALA A 646 -8.84 27.14 -16.18
N ARG A 647 -9.68 28.16 -16.07
CA ARG A 647 -9.33 29.57 -16.30
C ARG A 647 -10.01 30.51 -15.34
N THR A 648 -11.24 30.20 -14.93
CA THR A 648 -12.01 31.03 -14.00
C THR A 648 -12.00 30.43 -12.60
N PRO A 649 -12.16 31.24 -11.54
CA PRO A 649 -12.32 30.74 -10.18
C PRO A 649 -13.44 29.69 -10.05
N GLU A 650 -14.52 29.85 -10.80
CA GLU A 650 -15.64 28.92 -10.85
C GLU A 650 -15.22 27.56 -11.42
N GLU A 651 -14.45 27.53 -12.51
CA GLU A 651 -13.93 26.30 -13.11
C GLU A 651 -12.94 25.56 -12.18
N PHE A 652 -12.09 26.29 -11.45
CA PHE A 652 -11.23 25.68 -10.43
C PHE A 652 -12.04 25.03 -9.30
N LYS A 653 -13.12 25.69 -8.87
CA LYS A 653 -14.03 25.17 -7.83
C LYS A 653 -14.82 23.96 -8.32
N GLU A 654 -15.15 23.90 -9.61
CA GLU A 654 -15.79 22.74 -10.22
C GLU A 654 -14.83 21.54 -10.28
N LEU A 655 -13.56 21.76 -10.62
CA LEU A 655 -12.53 20.71 -10.57
C LEU A 655 -12.36 20.17 -9.14
N SER A 656 -12.17 21.05 -8.17
CA SER A 656 -12.09 20.68 -6.76
C SER A 656 -12.48 21.83 -5.86
N SER A 657 -13.59 21.68 -5.14
CA SER A 657 -14.03 22.70 -4.18
C SER A 657 -13.10 22.83 -2.97
N THR A 658 -12.34 21.77 -2.65
CA THR A 658 -11.39 21.74 -1.53
C THR A 658 -10.04 22.36 -1.89
N PHE A 659 -9.57 22.14 -3.12
CA PHE A 659 -8.21 22.52 -3.55
C PHE A 659 -8.19 23.62 -4.64
N SER A 660 -9.27 24.38 -4.82
CA SER A 660 -9.41 25.37 -5.89
C SER A 660 -8.28 26.42 -5.90
N ASP A 661 -7.93 26.96 -4.72
CA ASP A 661 -6.92 28.01 -4.58
C ASP A 661 -5.50 27.47 -4.84
N GLU A 662 -5.26 26.22 -4.43
CA GLU A 662 -4.03 25.48 -4.70
C GLU A 662 -3.88 25.26 -6.20
N LEU A 663 -4.91 24.76 -6.89
CA LEU A 663 -4.90 24.54 -8.34
C LEU A 663 -4.66 25.85 -9.12
N ALA A 664 -5.29 26.95 -8.72
CA ALA A 664 -5.06 28.26 -9.35
C ALA A 664 -3.62 28.75 -9.16
N THR A 665 -3.05 28.54 -7.97
CA THR A 665 -1.66 28.89 -7.67
C THR A 665 -0.69 28.04 -8.49
N LEU A 666 -0.90 26.73 -8.54
CA LEU A 666 -0.09 25.80 -9.32
C LEU A 666 -0.13 26.14 -10.81
N GLN A 667 -1.31 26.46 -11.37
CA GLN A 667 -1.42 26.88 -12.75
C GLN A 667 -0.63 28.17 -13.01
N SER A 668 -0.78 29.18 -12.15
CA SER A 668 -0.07 30.46 -12.29
C SER A 668 1.45 30.26 -12.29
N GLN A 669 1.96 29.45 -11.36
CA GLN A 669 3.37 29.08 -11.28
C GLN A 669 3.85 28.35 -12.54
N PHE A 670 3.09 27.35 -13.02
CA PHE A 670 3.46 26.59 -14.21
C PHE A 670 3.47 27.48 -15.46
N ARG A 671 2.45 28.33 -15.65
CA ARG A 671 2.38 29.28 -16.77
C ARG A 671 3.53 30.26 -16.76
N ALA A 672 3.92 30.78 -15.60
CA ALA A 672 5.06 31.67 -15.45
C ALA A 672 6.38 30.96 -15.79
N LEU A 673 6.55 29.72 -15.30
CA LEU A 673 7.74 28.89 -15.54
C LEU A 673 7.98 28.66 -17.05
N VAL A 674 6.92 28.37 -17.80
CA VAL A 674 7.02 28.04 -19.23
C VAL A 674 6.84 29.25 -20.16
N GLY A 675 6.66 30.44 -19.59
CA GLY A 675 6.48 31.70 -20.34
C GLY A 675 5.19 31.76 -21.15
N THR A 676 4.07 31.24 -20.63
CA THR A 676 2.78 31.30 -21.35
C THR A 676 2.13 32.67 -21.23
N GLU A 677 1.90 33.33 -22.38
CA GLU A 677 1.25 34.64 -22.47
C GLU A 677 -0.19 34.65 -21.91
N PRO A 678 -0.69 35.76 -21.37
CA PRO A 678 -2.05 35.83 -20.79
C PRO A 678 -3.19 35.47 -21.73
N ASP A 679 -3.06 35.80 -23.03
CA ASP A 679 -4.03 35.51 -24.08
C ASP A 679 -3.85 34.12 -24.71
N ALA A 680 -2.87 33.34 -24.22
CA ALA A 680 -2.58 32.01 -24.70
C ALA A 680 -3.16 30.90 -23.79
N SER A 681 -3.73 29.88 -24.43
CA SER A 681 -4.24 28.66 -23.79
C SER A 681 -3.20 27.54 -23.94
N GLN A 682 -2.85 26.86 -22.85
CA GLN A 682 -1.99 25.68 -22.88
C GLN A 682 -2.80 24.48 -23.37
N ILE A 683 -2.24 23.72 -24.30
CA ILE A 683 -2.92 22.61 -24.96
C ILE A 683 -2.53 21.28 -24.31
N LEU A 684 -1.23 21.05 -24.14
CA LEU A 684 -0.70 19.83 -23.55
C LEU A 684 0.75 20.02 -23.15
N VAL A 685 1.18 19.34 -22.08
CA VAL A 685 2.59 19.18 -21.73
C VAL A 685 3.03 17.81 -22.24
N LEU A 686 4.09 17.78 -23.04
CA LEU A 686 4.69 16.56 -23.56
C LEU A 686 6.04 16.33 -22.89
N ARG A 687 6.17 15.21 -22.20
CA ARG A 687 7.43 14.72 -21.67
C ARG A 687 8.22 14.06 -22.79
N LEU A 688 9.44 14.54 -23.04
CA LEU A 688 10.39 13.91 -23.95
C LEU A 688 11.42 13.14 -23.14
N ALA A 689 11.53 11.83 -23.38
CA ALA A 689 12.46 10.95 -22.70
C ALA A 689 13.20 10.05 -23.69
N ASN A 690 14.39 9.59 -23.31
CA ASN A 690 15.05 8.51 -24.03
C ASN A 690 14.50 7.17 -23.54
N GLY A 691 14.07 6.29 -24.45
CA GLY A 691 13.48 5.01 -24.09
C GLY A 691 13.20 4.12 -25.30
N GLY A 692 13.10 2.81 -25.06
CA GLY A 692 12.63 1.86 -26.08
C GLY A 692 11.15 2.05 -26.42
N PRO A 693 10.57 1.26 -27.33
CA PRO A 693 9.15 1.34 -27.67
C PRO A 693 8.25 1.07 -26.45
N ALA A 694 7.04 1.62 -26.46
CA ALA A 694 6.04 1.42 -25.42
C ALA A 694 5.69 -0.07 -25.27
N SER A 695 5.51 -0.54 -24.03
CA SER A 695 5.22 -1.97 -23.77
C SER A 695 3.87 -2.41 -24.35
N VAL A 696 2.87 -1.52 -24.36
CA VAL A 696 1.54 -1.78 -24.90
C VAL A 696 1.02 -0.55 -25.64
N LYS A 697 0.56 -0.73 -26.88
CA LYS A 697 -0.14 0.31 -27.63
C LYS A 697 -1.61 0.39 -27.22
N SER A 698 -2.13 1.60 -27.04
CA SER A 698 -3.55 1.83 -26.77
C SER A 698 -4.43 1.33 -27.91
N ARG A 699 -5.50 0.61 -27.55
CA ARG A 699 -6.54 0.19 -28.50
C ARG A 699 -7.52 1.34 -28.76
N ARG A 700 -8.39 1.16 -29.75
CA ARG A 700 -9.39 2.14 -30.18
C ARG A 700 -10.73 1.45 -30.37
N ASP A 701 -11.79 2.10 -29.88
CA ASP A 701 -13.14 1.59 -29.90
C ASP A 701 -13.75 1.81 -31.30
N PRO A 702 -13.98 0.75 -32.09
CA PRO A 702 -14.59 0.89 -33.41
C PRO A 702 -16.04 1.41 -33.33
N ASN A 703 -16.72 1.31 -32.17
CA ASN A 703 -18.08 1.86 -32.00
C ASN A 703 -18.11 3.40 -32.04
N ARG A 704 -16.95 4.07 -32.02
CA ARG A 704 -16.83 5.52 -32.26
C ARG A 704 -17.05 5.89 -33.73
N LEU A 705 -16.99 4.92 -34.64
CA LEU A 705 -17.25 5.10 -36.07
C LEU A 705 -18.74 5.03 -36.37
N ARG A 706 -19.24 5.98 -37.17
CA ARG A 706 -20.65 6.03 -37.61
C ARG A 706 -20.73 6.26 -39.11
N LEU A 707 -21.14 5.24 -39.86
CA LEU A 707 -21.43 5.42 -41.29
C LEU A 707 -22.70 6.27 -41.45
N ARG A 708 -22.60 7.42 -42.14
CA ARG A 708 -23.78 8.18 -42.53
C ARG A 708 -24.47 7.45 -43.68
N LYS A 709 -25.64 6.87 -43.41
CA LYS A 709 -26.52 6.36 -44.46
C LYS A 709 -27.22 7.55 -45.10
N ASN A 710 -27.02 7.71 -46.41
CA ASN A 710 -27.71 8.71 -47.25
C ASN A 710 -29.23 8.67 -47.09
#